data_AF-A0A8H5CTB0-F1
#
_entry.id   AF-A0A8H5CTB0-F1
#
_cell.length_a   1.000
_cell.length_b   1.000
_cell.length_c   1.000
_cell.angle_alpha   90.00
_cell.angle_beta   90.00
_cell.angle_gamma   90.00
#
_symmetry.space_group_name_H-M   'P 1'
#
loop_
_entity.id
_entity.type
_entity.pdbx_description
1 polymer ?
#
loop_
_entity_poly.entity_id
_entity_poly.type
_entity_poly.pdbx_seq_one_letter_code
_entity_poly.pdbx_strand_id
1 'polypeptide(L)'
;MLKEQDSATSLKELGWYMPPEFIGDNLFQWIVEMRSFDKDIVIAKDMKKEKVNSIVVELRFPPDFPLSPPFFRIITPRFLPFIRGGVSVAPQIERPLGQDCKPWFFWRRWLSFNSTPSFNVLVILGLKAKEACDVNDILVLLSSMRSRLFFLQVSLWHVLFASATCPIADSQGDRLVQRRAAGLPGDDGFLDQFVVNDTDSYTTTDFGTPVDDTHSLKAGERGPTLLEDFVLRTKITRFDHERIPERAVHARGAAAHGYFESYADWSNITAASFLNQAGKQTPIFLRFSTVAGSRGSADTARDPRPDNEIPQAQTAHDSAYDFFSQNPSTLHTLFWALSGYGIPRSYRHIDGFGVHTYRFVNADGASKLIKFHFKTQQGKASLIWPEALALAGQDPDYHRKDLFNAIAAGSYPSWEVSVQIMDEEDVTRYGFDLLDPTKIVPETIVPLTPIGKFVLNRNPINYFAETEQVMFCPGHIVRGIDFSDDPLLQGRLFSYVDTQLNRNMGSPNFEQIPINRPRSPIHNNNRDGAGQQFLHTNTAPYTFNTLNNGSPKPANQTQGNGFFTAPARRIVDASYVREISPTFLDYWTQPRLFYNSLLPAEQQMIINALRFELAHVQSMQVRSNFIAQINMVDNDMAVRVATAIGIDSPSPNPTYYHDNTTTDLSIFNGTLSTIAGLSVGILATINSSSSIEQARALAQSLASSGANGIVIAEALQDGVDMTYIASDAVLFDGIVITDGTQALFESGPTSKTALYPPQRPLSIVRDAYFYAKPIAAIAEGQTGLLRADIQGSSPGVRMVNSTTDDGFLDGFKEDLMQFKFLDRYPLDSN
;
A
#
# COMPACT_ATOMS: atom_id res chain seq x y z
N MET A 1 21.35 31.24 15.56
CA MET A 1 22.64 30.80 14.96
C MET A 1 22.90 31.69 13.76
N LEU A 2 23.90 32.56 13.86
CA LEU A 2 24.30 33.50 12.80
C LEU A 2 25.79 33.25 12.51
N LYS A 3 26.07 32.56 11.39
CA LYS A 3 27.39 32.44 10.76
C LYS A 3 27.12 32.02 9.31
N GLU A 4 27.76 32.72 8.37
CA GLU A 4 27.60 32.69 6.90
C GLU A 4 26.68 33.76 6.29
N GLN A 5 27.15 35.02 6.21
CA GLN A 5 26.76 35.94 5.13
C GLN A 5 27.72 37.14 4.90
N ASP A 6 29.04 36.96 5.02
CA ASP A 6 30.05 38.01 4.73
C ASP A 6 30.22 38.36 3.23
N SER A 7 29.23 38.00 2.39
CA SER A 7 29.20 38.25 0.94
C SER A 7 27.87 38.84 0.45
N ALA A 8 26.93 39.17 1.33
CA ALA A 8 25.65 39.76 0.95
C ALA A 8 25.76 41.28 0.71
N THR A 9 25.67 41.70 -0.56
CA THR A 9 25.47 43.10 -0.95
C THR A 9 24.24 43.68 -0.26
N SER A 10 24.32 44.91 0.26
CA SER A 10 23.20 45.46 1.03
C SER A 10 21.98 45.74 0.13
N LEU A 11 20.77 45.61 0.67
CA LEU A 11 19.52 45.88 -0.09
C LEU A 11 19.54 47.26 -0.75
N LYS A 12 20.12 48.26 -0.07
CA LYS A 12 20.31 49.63 -0.54
C LYS A 12 21.17 49.72 -1.81
N GLU A 13 22.22 48.89 -1.91
CA GLU A 13 23.09 48.79 -3.09
C GLU A 13 22.44 47.97 -4.21
N LEU A 14 21.60 46.99 -3.87
CA LEU A 14 20.77 46.24 -4.82
C LEU A 14 19.60 47.07 -5.40
N GLY A 15 19.40 48.30 -4.93
CA GLY A 15 18.38 49.23 -5.43
C GLY A 15 17.02 49.17 -4.74
N TRP A 16 16.89 48.41 -3.65
CA TRP A 16 15.66 48.21 -2.87
C TRP A 16 15.84 48.80 -1.47
N TYR A 17 15.07 49.83 -1.13
CA TYR A 17 15.22 50.54 0.13
C TYR A 17 13.87 50.65 0.86
N MET A 18 13.80 50.19 2.09
CA MET A 18 12.66 50.44 2.97
C MET A 18 13.00 51.65 3.84
N PRO A 19 12.35 52.82 3.66
CA PRO A 19 12.75 54.02 4.39
C PRO A 19 12.42 53.88 5.89
N PRO A 20 13.35 54.19 6.81
CA PRO A 20 13.16 54.02 8.25
C PRO A 20 11.90 54.69 8.80
N GLU A 21 11.54 55.85 8.26
CA GLU A 21 10.34 56.61 8.62
C GLU A 21 9.00 55.90 8.30
N PHE A 22 9.03 54.81 7.52
CA PHE A 22 7.87 53.96 7.22
C PHE A 22 7.94 52.57 7.86
N ILE A 23 8.98 52.27 8.65
CA ILE A 23 9.06 51.05 9.47
C ILE A 23 8.31 51.32 10.79
N GLY A 24 6.98 51.36 10.72
CA GLY A 24 6.10 51.35 11.90
C GLY A 24 5.76 49.94 12.37
N ASP A 25 5.16 49.81 13.55
CA ASP A 25 4.84 48.52 14.21
C ASP A 25 3.79 47.64 13.47
N ASN A 26 3.42 47.98 12.24
CA ASN A 26 2.46 47.25 11.43
C ASN A 26 3.16 46.23 10.51
N LEU A 27 3.37 45.01 11.02
CA LEU A 27 3.89 43.85 10.28
C LEU A 27 3.14 43.55 8.96
N PHE A 28 1.92 44.05 8.80
CA PHE A 28 1.05 43.84 7.64
C PHE A 28 1.08 45.00 6.62
N GLN A 29 2.00 45.95 6.75
CA GLN A 29 2.12 47.08 5.82
C GLN A 29 3.60 47.38 5.52
N TRP A 30 4.05 47.09 4.30
CA TRP A 30 5.45 47.25 3.89
C TRP A 30 5.53 48.33 2.81
N ILE A 31 6.46 49.28 2.95
CA ILE A 31 6.68 50.36 1.99
C ILE A 31 8.09 50.24 1.43
N VAL A 32 8.21 49.81 0.18
CA VAL A 32 9.48 49.53 -0.49
C VAL A 32 9.72 50.54 -1.59
N GLU A 33 10.82 51.28 -1.48
CA GLU A 33 11.26 52.24 -2.49
C GLU A 33 12.33 51.63 -3.40
N MET A 34 12.04 51.62 -4.70
CA MET A 34 12.91 51.11 -5.75
C MET A 34 13.62 52.28 -6.44
N ARG A 35 14.96 52.26 -6.47
CA ARG A 35 15.79 53.37 -6.99
C ARG A 35 16.73 53.01 -8.14
N SER A 36 17.03 51.73 -8.35
CA SER A 36 18.01 51.27 -9.34
C SER A 36 17.36 50.39 -10.40
N PHE A 37 16.87 51.02 -11.46
CA PHE A 37 16.30 50.34 -12.63
C PHE A 37 17.34 50.23 -13.75
N ASP A 38 17.29 49.13 -14.52
CA ASP A 38 18.07 49.01 -15.75
C ASP A 38 17.76 50.20 -16.69
N LYS A 39 18.80 50.81 -17.27
CA LYS A 39 18.65 52.00 -18.11
C LYS A 39 17.91 51.69 -19.42
N ASP A 40 17.86 50.42 -19.83
CA ASP A 40 17.27 50.03 -21.10
C ASP A 40 15.79 49.68 -21.08
N ILE A 41 15.22 49.38 -19.91
CA ILE A 41 13.78 49.14 -19.78
C ILE A 41 12.96 50.44 -19.88
N VAL A 42 11.74 50.33 -20.44
CA VAL A 42 10.86 51.47 -20.77
C VAL A 42 10.62 52.37 -19.55
N ILE A 43 10.38 51.77 -18.38
CA ILE A 43 10.07 52.51 -17.15
C ILE A 43 11.23 53.40 -16.69
N ALA A 44 12.50 53.00 -16.87
CA ALA A 44 13.64 53.85 -16.53
C ALA A 44 13.82 55.03 -17.49
N LYS A 45 13.50 54.81 -18.77
CA LYS A 45 13.49 55.86 -19.81
C LYS A 45 12.37 56.88 -19.55
N ASP A 46 11.20 56.43 -19.11
CA ASP A 46 10.08 57.29 -18.70
C ASP A 46 10.37 58.02 -17.38
N MET A 47 10.88 57.33 -16.34
CA MET A 47 11.31 57.95 -15.08
C MET A 47 12.35 59.06 -15.32
N LYS A 48 13.35 58.83 -16.19
CA LYS A 48 14.34 59.85 -16.55
C LYS A 48 13.72 61.05 -17.28
N LYS A 49 12.73 60.82 -18.15
CA LYS A 49 12.02 61.87 -18.88
C LYS A 49 11.19 62.75 -17.92
N GLU A 50 10.44 62.11 -17.02
CA GLU A 50 9.57 62.79 -16.05
C GLU A 50 10.29 63.21 -14.75
N LYS A 51 11.62 63.04 -14.67
CA LYS A 51 12.49 63.35 -13.52
C LYS A 51 12.08 62.66 -12.21
N VAL A 52 11.53 61.45 -12.32
CA VAL A 52 11.15 60.60 -11.19
C VAL A 52 12.37 59.79 -10.76
N ASN A 53 12.84 59.99 -9.52
CA ASN A 53 14.08 59.37 -9.03
C ASN A 53 13.87 57.98 -8.40
N SER A 54 12.63 57.60 -8.10
CA SER A 54 12.29 56.33 -7.45
C SER A 54 10.82 55.95 -7.65
N ILE A 55 10.49 54.68 -7.44
CA ILE A 55 9.11 54.19 -7.37
C ILE A 55 8.89 53.62 -5.97
N VAL A 56 7.89 54.13 -5.26
CA VAL A 56 7.48 53.60 -3.96
C VAL A 56 6.32 52.63 -4.15
N VAL A 57 6.48 51.40 -3.66
CA VAL A 57 5.46 50.35 -3.67
C VAL A 57 5.00 50.11 -2.24
N GLU A 58 3.72 50.32 -1.98
CA GLU A 58 3.07 49.97 -0.72
C GLU A 58 2.38 48.61 -0.86
N LEU A 59 2.74 47.66 -0.01
CA LEU A 59 2.15 46.33 0.10
C LEU A 59 1.38 46.26 1.41
N ARG A 60 0.08 45.98 1.35
CA ARG A 60 -0.76 45.72 2.53
C ARG A 60 -1.23 44.28 2.52
N PHE A 61 -0.96 43.58 3.61
CA PHE A 61 -1.44 42.24 3.88
C PHE A 61 -2.72 42.33 4.73
N PRO A 62 -3.67 41.40 4.57
CA PRO A 62 -4.85 41.35 5.43
C PRO A 62 -4.48 40.85 6.84
N PRO A 63 -5.30 41.12 7.88
CA PRO A 63 -4.92 40.90 9.29
C PRO A 63 -4.74 39.43 9.71
N ASP A 64 -5.11 38.49 8.85
CA ASP A 64 -4.98 37.03 8.96
C ASP A 64 -3.71 36.46 8.29
N PHE A 65 -2.88 37.33 7.71
CA PHE A 65 -1.53 37.01 7.25
C PHE A 65 -0.53 37.02 8.42
N PRO A 66 0.59 36.28 8.40
CA PRO A 66 0.77 34.90 7.96
C PRO A 66 0.95 33.97 9.19
N LEU A 67 0.25 32.84 9.26
CA LEU A 67 0.35 31.93 10.43
C LEU A 67 1.71 31.19 10.61
N SER A 68 2.71 31.49 9.78
CA SER A 68 4.16 31.40 10.08
C SER A 68 4.97 32.10 8.97
N PRO A 69 6.20 32.60 9.23
CA PRO A 69 6.88 33.52 8.30
C PRO A 69 7.48 32.82 7.06
N PRO A 70 7.10 33.21 5.83
CA PRO A 70 7.78 32.76 4.62
C PRO A 70 8.98 33.67 4.28
N PHE A 71 10.12 33.06 3.94
CA PHE A 71 11.22 33.78 3.29
C PHE A 71 10.85 34.12 1.85
N PHE A 72 10.49 35.38 1.58
CA PHE A 72 10.37 35.87 0.20
C PHE A 72 11.76 36.24 -0.37
N ARG A 73 12.21 35.50 -1.39
CA ARG A 73 13.41 35.84 -2.18
C ARG A 73 12.99 36.33 -3.56
N ILE A 74 12.95 37.66 -3.76
CA ILE A 74 12.72 38.25 -5.10
C ILE A 74 14.03 38.11 -5.90
N ILE A 75 14.10 37.12 -6.78
CA ILE A 75 15.33 36.84 -7.55
C ILE A 75 15.43 37.74 -8.81
N THR A 76 14.32 38.11 -9.45
CA THR A 76 14.29 39.12 -10.52
C THR A 76 12.86 39.56 -10.87
N PRO A 77 12.52 40.87 -10.89
CA PRO A 77 11.24 41.33 -11.41
C PRO A 77 11.24 41.40 -12.94
N ARG A 78 10.25 40.77 -13.61
CA ARG A 78 10.01 40.95 -15.05
C ARG A 78 8.87 41.95 -15.27
N PHE A 79 9.18 43.14 -15.76
CA PHE A 79 8.17 44.09 -16.23
C PHE A 79 7.85 43.82 -17.71
N LEU A 80 6.58 43.55 -18.02
CA LEU A 80 6.11 43.42 -19.41
C LEU A 80 6.06 44.81 -20.10
N PRO A 81 6.26 44.89 -21.43
CA PRO A 81 6.26 46.17 -22.14
C PRO A 81 4.84 46.75 -22.23
N PHE A 82 4.57 47.83 -21.50
CA PHE A 82 3.38 48.64 -21.72
C PHE A 82 3.59 49.58 -22.91
N ILE A 83 2.78 49.43 -23.96
CA ILE A 83 2.72 50.39 -25.08
C ILE A 83 1.84 51.57 -24.67
N ARG A 84 2.34 52.78 -24.93
CA ARG A 84 1.74 54.07 -24.53
C ARG A 84 0.44 54.39 -25.27
N GLY A 85 -0.49 55.10 -24.62
CA GLY A 85 -1.70 55.59 -25.30
C GLY A 85 -2.71 56.46 -24.52
N GLY A 86 -2.26 57.48 -23.78
CA GLY A 86 -3.12 58.64 -23.40
C GLY A 86 -3.98 58.50 -22.12
N VAL A 87 -3.73 59.39 -21.16
CA VAL A 87 -4.45 59.55 -19.88
C VAL A 87 -4.84 61.02 -19.70
N SER A 88 -6.04 61.28 -19.17
CA SER A 88 -6.44 62.44 -18.33
C SER A 88 -7.74 62.04 -17.61
N VAL A 89 -7.85 61.87 -16.28
CA VAL A 89 -7.58 62.74 -15.10
C VAL A 89 -8.84 63.53 -14.65
N ALA A 90 -9.13 63.46 -13.34
CA ALA A 90 -10.31 63.98 -12.65
C ALA A 90 -10.27 65.50 -12.39
N PRO A 91 -11.26 66.11 -11.69
CA PRO A 91 -10.97 66.52 -10.30
C PRO A 91 -12.14 66.71 -9.27
N GLN A 92 -11.78 66.61 -7.97
CA GLN A 92 -12.23 67.46 -6.81
C GLN A 92 -13.68 67.35 -6.23
N ILE A 93 -14.03 67.79 -5.00
CA ILE A 93 -13.33 68.50 -3.89
C ILE A 93 -13.84 68.07 -2.46
N GLU A 94 -13.24 68.63 -1.40
CA GLU A 94 -13.28 68.28 0.04
C GLU A 94 -14.57 68.57 0.89
N ARG A 95 -14.56 67.99 2.13
CA ARG A 95 -15.10 68.50 3.44
C ARG A 95 -16.63 68.40 3.75
N PRO A 96 -17.07 68.47 5.04
CA PRO A 96 -16.37 68.28 6.35
C PRO A 96 -17.12 67.32 7.35
N LEU A 97 -16.67 67.32 8.61
CA LEU A 97 -17.23 66.63 9.80
C LEU A 97 -18.75 66.83 10.03
N GLY A 98 -19.45 65.80 10.53
CA GLY A 98 -20.83 65.92 11.04
C GLY A 98 -21.41 64.64 11.68
N GLN A 99 -21.55 64.68 13.01
CA GLN A 99 -22.45 63.97 13.95
C GLN A 99 -23.15 62.62 13.62
N ASP A 100 -23.12 61.77 14.67
CA ASP A 100 -24.22 60.92 15.18
C ASP A 100 -25.09 60.09 14.22
N CYS A 101 -24.84 58.76 14.21
CA CYS A 101 -25.77 57.78 14.82
C CYS A 101 -25.28 56.32 14.66
N LYS A 102 -25.27 55.55 15.76
CA LYS A 102 -25.55 54.10 15.71
C LYS A 102 -27.11 53.94 15.60
N PRO A 103 -27.72 52.76 15.31
CA PRO A 103 -27.14 51.41 15.32
C PRO A 103 -27.66 50.37 14.27
N TRP A 104 -27.11 49.15 14.35
CA TRP A 104 -27.66 47.82 13.93
C TRP A 104 -27.63 47.32 12.45
N PHE A 105 -27.37 46.01 12.39
CA PHE A 105 -27.71 44.97 11.40
C PHE A 105 -27.36 45.14 9.90
N PHE A 106 -26.43 44.29 9.44
CA PHE A 106 -26.43 43.76 8.08
C PHE A 106 -26.42 42.22 8.08
N TRP A 107 -27.41 41.61 7.44
CA TRP A 107 -27.30 40.24 6.95
C TRP A 107 -26.26 40.20 5.81
N ARG A 108 -25.31 39.27 5.87
CA ARG A 108 -24.47 38.91 4.70
C ARG A 108 -24.86 37.52 4.21
N ARG A 109 -25.46 37.48 3.02
CA ARG A 109 -25.63 36.26 2.23
C ARG A 109 -24.50 36.21 1.21
N TRP A 110 -23.56 35.30 1.38
CA TRP A 110 -22.55 34.98 0.36
C TRP A 110 -23.05 33.85 -0.52
N LEU A 111 -22.87 33.99 -1.83
CA LEU A 111 -22.92 32.91 -2.81
C LEU A 111 -21.53 32.87 -3.44
N SER A 112 -20.81 31.76 -3.26
CA SER A 112 -19.53 31.50 -3.91
C SER A 112 -19.63 30.23 -4.75
N PHE A 113 -19.23 30.31 -6.00
CA PHE A 113 -18.90 29.13 -6.83
C PHE A 113 -17.40 28.84 -6.70
N ASN A 114 -17.04 27.56 -6.71
CA ASN A 114 -15.67 27.06 -6.58
C ASN A 114 -14.85 27.26 -7.88
N SER A 115 -13.55 27.56 -7.74
CA SER A 115 -12.44 26.70 -8.23
C SER A 115 -11.07 27.38 -8.13
N THR A 116 -10.07 26.63 -7.64
CA THR A 116 -8.61 26.94 -7.57
C THR A 116 -8.12 28.11 -6.67
N PRO A 117 -7.00 27.94 -5.93
CA PRO A 117 -6.42 29.00 -5.10
C PRO A 117 -5.50 29.92 -5.91
N SER A 118 -6.08 30.67 -6.86
CA SER A 118 -5.39 31.81 -7.46
C SER A 118 -5.43 32.99 -6.49
N PHE A 119 -4.33 33.26 -5.79
CA PHE A 119 -4.22 34.41 -4.88
C PHE A 119 -4.29 35.73 -5.66
N ASN A 120 -5.48 36.32 -5.74
CA ASN A 120 -5.70 37.65 -6.27
C ASN A 120 -5.19 38.71 -5.27
N VAL A 121 -3.94 39.14 -5.44
CA VAL A 121 -3.41 40.32 -4.73
C VAL A 121 -3.99 41.58 -5.38
N LEU A 122 -4.86 42.28 -4.67
CA LEU A 122 -5.37 43.60 -5.09
C LEU A 122 -4.28 44.66 -4.90
N VAL A 123 -3.46 44.89 -5.93
CA VAL A 123 -2.46 45.97 -5.92
C VAL A 123 -3.14 47.31 -6.20
N ILE A 124 -3.34 48.12 -5.17
CA ILE A 124 -3.86 49.49 -5.30
C ILE A 124 -2.68 50.43 -5.62
N LEU A 125 -2.49 50.76 -6.90
CA LEU A 125 -1.47 51.72 -7.34
C LEU A 125 -1.89 53.17 -7.05
N GLY A 126 -1.52 53.67 -5.86
CA GLY A 126 -1.69 55.07 -5.48
C GLY A 126 -0.61 55.99 -6.05
N LEU A 127 -0.75 56.44 -7.31
CA LEU A 127 0.12 57.48 -7.88
C LEU A 127 -0.25 58.87 -7.35
N LYS A 128 0.63 59.47 -6.55
CA LYS A 128 0.44 60.81 -5.96
C LYS A 128 1.31 61.86 -6.66
N ALA A 129 0.78 62.43 -7.75
CA ALA A 129 1.40 63.57 -8.45
C ALA A 129 0.88 64.92 -7.89
N LYS A 130 1.67 65.98 -8.02
CA LYS A 130 1.43 67.30 -7.42
C LYS A 130 1.03 68.32 -8.51
N GLU A 131 -0.19 68.85 -8.39
CA GLU A 131 -0.73 70.09 -9.01
C GLU A 131 -0.75 70.26 -10.56
N ALA A 132 -1.96 70.39 -11.16
CA ALA A 132 -2.43 71.58 -11.94
C ALA A 132 -3.63 71.33 -12.92
N CYS A 133 -4.69 72.16 -12.77
CA CYS A 133 -5.66 72.71 -13.77
C CYS A 133 -6.72 71.88 -14.58
N ASP A 134 -8.00 72.22 -14.31
CA ASP A 134 -9.17 72.60 -15.18
C ASP A 134 -9.83 71.73 -16.31
N VAL A 135 -11.01 71.15 -15.98
CA VAL A 135 -12.42 71.57 -16.34
C VAL A 135 -13.02 71.47 -17.78
N ASN A 136 -14.31 71.05 -17.84
CA ASN A 136 -15.34 70.99 -18.93
C ASN A 136 -15.21 69.89 -20.04
N ASP A 137 -16.27 69.26 -20.59
CA ASP A 137 -17.75 69.35 -20.44
C ASP A 137 -18.44 68.01 -20.89
N ILE A 138 -19.66 67.68 -20.42
CA ILE A 138 -20.46 66.50 -20.87
C ILE A 138 -21.96 66.83 -21.05
N LEU A 139 -22.53 66.38 -22.18
CA LEU A 139 -23.96 66.27 -22.50
C LEU A 139 -24.04 65.22 -23.65
N VAL A 140 -24.88 64.17 -23.67
CA VAL A 140 -26.32 64.17 -24.06
C VAL A 140 -26.91 62.72 -24.00
N LEU A 141 -28.18 62.60 -23.56
CA LEU A 141 -29.22 61.55 -23.81
C LEU A 141 -29.22 60.14 -23.17
N LEU A 142 -30.46 59.57 -23.14
CA LEU A 142 -30.97 58.48 -22.32
C LEU A 142 -31.58 57.31 -23.13
N SER A 143 -31.58 56.13 -22.50
CA SER A 143 -32.54 55.01 -22.62
C SER A 143 -32.53 54.06 -23.83
N SER A 144 -32.41 52.76 -23.58
CA SER A 144 -33.56 51.83 -23.57
C SER A 144 -33.21 50.43 -23.03
N MET A 145 -34.22 49.67 -22.58
CA MET A 145 -34.10 48.39 -21.88
C MET A 145 -33.88 47.19 -22.83
N ARG A 146 -32.64 46.86 -23.21
CA ARG A 146 -32.36 45.64 -24.02
C ARG A 146 -31.32 44.65 -23.46
N SER A 147 -30.50 45.03 -22.48
CA SER A 147 -29.30 44.25 -22.11
C SER A 147 -29.54 43.06 -21.17
N ARG A 148 -30.67 42.97 -20.45
CA ARG A 148 -30.90 41.94 -19.42
C ARG A 148 -31.53 40.63 -19.91
N LEU A 149 -32.30 40.64 -21.00
CA LEU A 149 -32.84 39.39 -21.57
C LEU A 149 -31.77 38.55 -22.28
N PHE A 150 -30.76 39.20 -22.88
CA PHE A 150 -29.75 38.51 -23.68
C PHE A 150 -28.89 37.56 -22.83
N PHE A 151 -28.46 37.99 -21.64
CA PHE A 151 -27.74 37.13 -20.70
C PHE A 151 -28.59 35.97 -20.18
N LEU A 152 -29.87 36.18 -19.88
CA LEU A 152 -30.75 35.11 -19.43
C LEU A 152 -30.96 34.05 -20.53
N GLN A 153 -31.13 34.49 -21.78
CA GLN A 153 -31.22 33.59 -22.92
C GLN A 153 -29.92 32.81 -23.13
N VAL A 154 -28.74 33.44 -23.14
CA VAL A 154 -27.46 32.73 -23.35
C VAL A 154 -27.22 31.66 -22.28
N SER A 155 -27.60 31.91 -21.02
CA SER A 155 -27.56 30.89 -19.96
C SER A 155 -28.55 29.75 -20.19
N LEU A 156 -29.79 30.05 -20.60
CA LEU A 156 -30.78 29.03 -20.96
C LEU A 156 -30.36 28.20 -22.18
N TRP A 157 -29.73 28.81 -23.19
CA TRP A 157 -29.19 28.10 -24.36
C TRP A 157 -28.08 27.13 -23.97
N HIS A 158 -27.15 27.52 -23.08
CA HIS A 158 -26.11 26.60 -22.59
C HIS A 158 -26.70 25.44 -21.76
N VAL A 159 -27.69 25.72 -20.90
CA VAL A 159 -28.39 24.67 -20.14
C VAL A 159 -29.17 23.73 -21.07
N LEU A 160 -29.84 24.26 -22.10
CA LEU A 160 -30.56 23.47 -23.09
C LEU A 160 -29.63 22.60 -23.93
N PHE A 161 -28.46 23.09 -24.38
CA PHE A 161 -27.50 22.24 -25.10
C PHE A 161 -26.81 21.23 -24.18
N ALA A 162 -26.57 21.55 -22.90
CA ALA A 162 -26.01 20.60 -21.93
C ALA A 162 -27.01 19.52 -21.47
N SER A 163 -28.32 19.74 -21.65
CA SER A 163 -29.37 18.76 -21.35
C SER A 163 -30.00 18.11 -22.59
N ALA A 164 -29.74 18.65 -23.79
CA ALA A 164 -30.07 18.03 -25.08
C ALA A 164 -28.89 17.18 -25.59
N THR A 165 -28.46 16.20 -24.79
CA THR A 165 -27.71 15.06 -25.32
C THR A 165 -28.59 14.33 -26.35
N CYS A 166 -27.97 13.89 -27.44
CA CYS A 166 -28.66 13.52 -28.68
C CYS A 166 -29.63 12.33 -28.52
N PRO A 167 -30.85 12.34 -29.09
CA PRO A 167 -31.79 11.22 -29.05
C PRO A 167 -31.42 10.04 -29.97
N ILE A 168 -30.13 9.83 -30.24
CA ILE A 168 -29.58 8.70 -31.02
C ILE A 168 -29.00 7.62 -30.08
N ALA A 169 -29.12 7.78 -28.76
CA ALA A 169 -28.87 6.74 -27.77
C ALA A 169 -30.02 5.70 -27.72
N ASP A 170 -30.36 5.11 -28.87
CA ASP A 170 -31.18 3.90 -28.96
C ASP A 170 -30.30 2.73 -29.38
N SER A 171 -29.33 2.41 -28.50
CA SER A 171 -28.69 1.10 -28.53
C SER A 171 -29.58 0.11 -27.77
N GLN A 172 -30.43 -0.60 -28.51
CA GLN A 172 -30.75 -1.99 -28.15
C GLN A 172 -29.50 -2.86 -28.32
N GLY A 173 -28.49 -2.59 -27.49
CA GLY A 173 -27.42 -3.52 -27.21
C GLY A 173 -27.95 -4.51 -26.19
N ASP A 174 -28.05 -5.77 -26.58
CA ASP A 174 -28.42 -6.86 -25.68
C ASP A 174 -27.58 -6.80 -24.40
N ARG A 175 -28.18 -7.17 -23.25
CA ARG A 175 -27.46 -7.34 -21.98
C ARG A 175 -26.56 -8.57 -22.03
N LEU A 176 -25.55 -8.56 -22.89
CA LEU A 176 -24.42 -9.47 -22.88
C LEU A 176 -23.47 -9.04 -21.76
N VAL A 177 -23.96 -9.17 -20.53
CA VAL A 177 -23.11 -9.39 -19.36
C VAL A 177 -22.27 -10.62 -19.72
N GLN A 178 -20.96 -10.45 -19.92
CA GLN A 178 -20.04 -11.59 -19.94
C GLN A 178 -20.35 -12.42 -18.71
N ARG A 179 -20.78 -13.67 -18.92
CA ARG A 179 -21.30 -14.50 -17.83
C ARG A 179 -20.20 -14.71 -16.80
N ARG A 180 -20.32 -13.98 -15.70
CA ARG A 180 -19.79 -14.38 -14.40
C ARG A 180 -20.14 -15.84 -14.15
N ALA A 181 -19.30 -16.53 -13.39
CA ALA A 181 -19.73 -17.74 -12.70
C ALA A 181 -20.80 -17.37 -11.65
N ALA A 182 -22.04 -17.22 -12.11
CA ALA A 182 -23.16 -16.83 -11.25
C ALA A 182 -23.36 -17.91 -10.18
N GLY A 183 -23.33 -17.50 -8.91
CA GLY A 183 -23.47 -18.40 -7.77
C GLY A 183 -22.17 -18.90 -7.14
N LEU A 184 -21.02 -18.25 -7.33
CA LEU A 184 -19.88 -18.46 -6.43
C LEU A 184 -20.27 -18.07 -4.98
N PRO A 185 -19.99 -18.91 -3.97
CA PRO A 185 -20.25 -18.58 -2.58
C PRO A 185 -19.56 -17.27 -2.16
N GLY A 186 -20.27 -16.38 -1.47
CA GLY A 186 -19.78 -15.04 -1.14
C GLY A 186 -20.03 -13.96 -2.19
N ASP A 187 -20.41 -14.30 -3.43
CA ASP A 187 -20.81 -13.31 -4.42
C ASP A 187 -22.30 -12.93 -4.25
N ASP A 188 -22.55 -11.77 -3.63
CA ASP A 188 -23.88 -11.19 -3.45
C ASP A 188 -24.29 -10.24 -4.59
N GLY A 189 -23.47 -10.08 -5.63
CA GLY A 189 -23.72 -9.16 -6.74
C GLY A 189 -23.69 -7.67 -6.37
N PHE A 190 -23.22 -7.29 -5.17
CA PHE A 190 -23.30 -5.90 -4.72
C PHE A 190 -22.45 -4.93 -5.56
N LEU A 191 -21.30 -5.38 -6.08
CA LEU A 191 -20.40 -4.51 -6.85
C LEU A 191 -20.86 -4.31 -8.31
N ASP A 192 -21.81 -5.11 -8.77
CA ASP A 192 -22.26 -5.20 -10.16
C ASP A 192 -22.87 -3.88 -10.65
N GLN A 193 -23.54 -3.15 -9.74
CA GLN A 193 -24.11 -1.83 -9.99
C GLN A 193 -23.06 -0.74 -10.30
N PHE A 194 -21.76 -1.02 -10.09
CA PHE A 194 -20.65 -0.12 -10.37
C PHE A 194 -19.76 -0.61 -11.52
N VAL A 195 -20.05 -1.78 -12.12
CA VAL A 195 -19.27 -2.32 -13.25
C VAL A 195 -19.69 -1.64 -14.55
N VAL A 196 -18.72 -1.07 -15.24
CA VAL A 196 -18.85 -0.57 -16.61
C VAL A 196 -18.36 -1.65 -17.58
N ASN A 197 -19.04 -1.82 -18.71
CA ASN A 197 -18.65 -2.76 -19.78
C ASN A 197 -18.54 -2.00 -21.09
N ASP A 198 -17.31 -1.85 -21.58
CA ASP A 198 -16.98 -1.10 -22.80
C ASP A 198 -16.84 -2.00 -24.04
N THR A 199 -17.27 -3.26 -23.96
CA THR A 199 -17.33 -4.18 -25.13
C THR A 199 -18.36 -3.67 -26.14
N ASP A 200 -18.03 -3.75 -27.44
CA ASP A 200 -18.89 -3.35 -28.57
C ASP A 200 -19.53 -1.95 -28.44
N SER A 201 -18.80 -1.02 -27.81
CA SER A 201 -19.24 0.34 -27.50
C SER A 201 -18.39 1.40 -28.21
N TYR A 202 -18.98 2.57 -28.50
CA TYR A 202 -18.26 3.73 -29.03
C TYR A 202 -17.60 4.53 -27.89
N THR A 203 -16.38 5.02 -28.12
CA THR A 203 -15.68 5.91 -27.18
C THR A 203 -16.50 7.18 -26.88
N THR A 204 -16.67 7.49 -25.60
CA THR A 204 -17.28 8.74 -25.13
C THR A 204 -16.37 9.53 -24.20
N THR A 205 -16.64 10.83 -24.04
CA THR A 205 -16.12 11.58 -22.89
C THR A 205 -16.73 11.11 -21.57
N ASP A 206 -16.14 11.48 -20.43
CA ASP A 206 -16.69 11.27 -19.08
C ASP A 206 -18.13 11.81 -18.88
N PHE A 207 -18.58 12.72 -19.74
CA PHE A 207 -19.93 13.31 -19.73
C PHE A 207 -20.82 12.79 -20.88
N GLY A 208 -20.44 11.68 -21.52
CA GLY A 208 -21.29 10.91 -22.44
C GLY A 208 -21.35 11.40 -23.88
N THR A 209 -20.47 12.29 -24.32
CA THR A 209 -20.39 12.71 -25.74
C THR A 209 -19.56 11.70 -26.53
N PRO A 210 -20.07 11.06 -27.61
CA PRO A 210 -19.28 10.22 -28.50
C PRO A 210 -18.17 11.01 -29.22
N VAL A 211 -16.96 10.48 -29.24
CA VAL A 211 -15.75 11.19 -29.73
C VAL A 211 -14.74 10.25 -30.39
N ASP A 212 -13.91 10.80 -31.27
CA ASP A 212 -12.61 10.23 -31.63
C ASP A 212 -11.54 10.83 -30.70
N ASP A 213 -10.73 9.98 -30.07
CA ASP A 213 -9.67 10.34 -29.13
C ASP A 213 -8.26 9.91 -29.60
N THR A 214 -8.14 9.56 -30.89
CA THR A 214 -6.90 9.12 -31.55
C THR A 214 -6.08 10.27 -32.14
N HIS A 215 -6.69 11.41 -32.43
CA HIS A 215 -6.04 12.59 -33.01
C HIS A 215 -6.36 13.87 -32.23
N SER A 216 -5.34 14.71 -31.99
CA SER A 216 -5.56 16.07 -31.47
C SER A 216 -6.04 17.02 -32.57
N LEU A 217 -6.94 17.93 -32.21
CA LEU A 217 -7.38 19.04 -33.06
C LEU A 217 -6.24 20.04 -33.30
N LYS A 218 -5.96 20.35 -34.58
CA LYS A 218 -4.83 21.22 -35.00
C LYS A 218 -5.26 22.29 -35.99
N ALA A 219 -4.57 23.44 -35.98
CA ALA A 219 -4.72 24.49 -37.01
C ALA A 219 -4.02 24.09 -38.33
N GLY A 220 -4.59 23.12 -39.05
CA GLY A 220 -4.02 22.51 -40.25
C GLY A 220 -3.25 21.22 -39.95
N GLU A 221 -2.98 20.42 -40.99
CA GLU A 221 -2.44 19.05 -40.87
C GLU A 221 -1.15 18.97 -40.04
N ARG A 222 -0.23 19.92 -40.27
CA ARG A 222 1.04 20.09 -39.54
C ARG A 222 1.01 21.30 -38.59
N GLY A 223 -0.17 21.80 -38.26
CA GLY A 223 -0.36 22.95 -37.38
C GLY A 223 -0.22 22.62 -35.89
N PRO A 224 -0.19 23.64 -35.03
CA PRO A 224 -0.20 23.47 -33.58
C PRO A 224 -1.55 22.91 -33.11
N THR A 225 -1.52 22.14 -32.01
CA THR A 225 -2.71 21.69 -31.28
C THR A 225 -3.49 22.90 -30.72
N LEU A 226 -4.82 22.84 -30.77
CA LEU A 226 -5.70 23.91 -30.31
C LEU A 226 -6.17 23.68 -28.87
N LEU A 227 -6.21 24.75 -28.07
CA LEU A 227 -6.66 24.69 -26.67
C LEU A 227 -8.17 24.37 -26.55
N GLU A 228 -8.96 24.63 -27.59
CA GLU A 228 -10.39 24.28 -27.61
C GLU A 228 -10.64 22.76 -27.63
N ASP A 229 -9.62 21.93 -27.94
CA ASP A 229 -9.69 20.47 -27.91
C ASP A 229 -10.05 19.94 -26.51
N PHE A 230 -11.34 19.70 -26.29
CA PHE A 230 -11.86 19.20 -25.03
C PHE A 230 -11.68 17.69 -24.87
N VAL A 231 -11.52 16.95 -25.97
CA VAL A 231 -11.32 15.50 -25.95
C VAL A 231 -9.93 15.21 -25.41
N LEU A 232 -8.90 15.82 -26.02
CA LEU A 232 -7.53 15.75 -25.53
C LEU A 232 -7.43 16.23 -24.08
N ARG A 233 -7.97 17.41 -23.76
CA ARG A 233 -7.88 17.95 -22.39
C ARG A 233 -8.54 17.05 -21.36
N THR A 234 -9.72 16.49 -21.63
CA THR A 234 -10.41 15.62 -20.67
C THR A 234 -9.63 14.31 -20.46
N LYS A 235 -9.21 13.66 -21.56
CA LYS A 235 -8.41 12.42 -21.53
C LYS A 235 -7.09 12.59 -20.77
N ILE A 236 -6.32 13.64 -21.10
CA ILE A 236 -5.03 13.92 -20.44
C ILE A 236 -5.22 14.36 -18.99
N THR A 237 -6.24 15.19 -18.67
CA THR A 237 -6.52 15.56 -17.27
C THR A 237 -6.84 14.33 -16.42
N ARG A 238 -7.58 13.35 -16.95
CA ARG A 238 -7.83 12.08 -16.24
C ARG A 238 -6.56 11.26 -16.04
N PHE A 239 -5.73 11.12 -17.09
CA PHE A 239 -4.44 10.42 -17.02
C PHE A 239 -3.49 11.04 -15.97
N ASP A 240 -3.32 12.37 -16.02
CA ASP A 240 -2.44 13.11 -15.10
C ASP A 240 -2.87 12.99 -13.62
N HIS A 241 -4.14 12.65 -13.37
CA HIS A 241 -4.72 12.49 -12.02
C HIS A 241 -5.06 11.03 -11.66
N GLU A 242 -4.54 10.03 -12.39
CA GLU A 242 -4.75 8.61 -12.06
C GLU A 242 -4.11 8.17 -10.72
N ARG A 243 -3.07 8.88 -10.26
CA ARG A 243 -2.26 8.46 -9.10
C ARG A 243 -2.80 9.08 -7.82
N ILE A 244 -3.13 8.23 -6.85
CA ILE A 244 -3.36 8.61 -5.44
C ILE A 244 -2.12 8.28 -4.59
N PRO A 245 -1.97 8.87 -3.39
CA PRO A 245 -0.98 8.45 -2.41
C PRO A 245 -1.08 6.94 -2.14
N GLU A 246 0.07 6.25 -2.18
CA GLU A 246 0.15 4.88 -1.70
C GLU A 246 -0.05 4.82 -0.18
N ARG A 247 -0.22 3.60 0.36
CA ARG A 247 -0.32 3.42 1.81
C ARG A 247 1.05 3.75 2.43
N ALA A 248 1.07 4.55 3.49
CA ALA A 248 2.31 4.94 4.18
C ALA A 248 3.14 3.73 4.68
N VAL A 249 2.46 2.62 4.97
CA VAL A 249 3.03 1.27 5.13
C VAL A 249 2.10 0.27 4.44
N HIS A 250 2.62 -0.89 4.08
CA HIS A 250 1.93 -1.92 3.28
C HIS A 250 1.54 -1.45 1.86
N ALA A 251 2.32 -0.55 1.25
CA ALA A 251 2.09 -0.02 -0.09
C ALA A 251 2.02 -1.15 -1.14
N ARG A 252 3.03 -2.02 -1.17
CA ARG A 252 3.09 -3.21 -2.02
C ARG A 252 2.17 -4.33 -1.52
N GLY A 253 1.31 -4.85 -2.37
CA GLY A 253 0.41 -5.97 -2.03
C GLY A 253 -0.48 -6.47 -3.17
N ALA A 254 -1.41 -7.36 -2.84
CA ALA A 254 -2.47 -7.87 -3.71
C ALA A 254 -3.68 -8.35 -2.89
N ALA A 255 -4.86 -8.44 -3.50
CA ALA A 255 -6.09 -8.81 -2.79
C ALA A 255 -7.04 -9.66 -3.65
N ALA A 256 -7.94 -10.37 -2.99
CA ALA A 256 -9.01 -11.15 -3.61
C ALA A 256 -10.28 -11.16 -2.75
N HIS A 257 -11.41 -11.45 -3.41
CA HIS A 257 -12.70 -11.67 -2.79
C HIS A 257 -12.86 -13.13 -2.35
N GLY A 258 -13.77 -13.33 -1.40
CA GLY A 258 -14.12 -14.65 -0.91
C GLY A 258 -15.31 -14.61 0.04
N TYR A 259 -15.40 -15.65 0.86
CA TYR A 259 -16.32 -15.69 1.99
C TYR A 259 -15.63 -16.21 3.25
N PHE A 260 -16.15 -15.75 4.40
CA PHE A 260 -16.04 -16.44 5.67
C PHE A 260 -17.26 -17.35 5.85
N GLU A 261 -17.08 -18.54 6.43
CA GLU A 261 -18.16 -19.45 6.84
C GLU A 261 -17.96 -19.84 8.30
N SER A 262 -18.95 -19.59 9.17
CA SER A 262 -18.85 -19.98 10.59
C SER A 262 -19.17 -21.46 10.80
N TYR A 263 -18.43 -22.13 11.68
CA TYR A 263 -18.65 -23.55 11.98
C TYR A 263 -19.78 -23.82 12.98
N ALA A 264 -20.15 -22.85 13.82
CA ALA A 264 -21.12 -23.03 14.90
C ALA A 264 -21.93 -21.76 15.17
N ASP A 265 -22.86 -21.82 16.12
CA ASP A 265 -23.34 -20.62 16.82
C ASP A 265 -22.43 -20.34 18.02
N TRP A 266 -21.74 -19.20 18.00
CA TRP A 266 -20.82 -18.74 19.05
C TRP A 266 -21.47 -17.69 19.98
N SER A 267 -22.80 -17.59 19.99
CA SER A 267 -23.58 -16.67 20.84
C SER A 267 -23.29 -16.79 22.34
N ASN A 268 -22.78 -17.95 22.78
CA ASN A 268 -22.32 -18.20 24.15
C ASN A 268 -21.13 -17.32 24.58
N ILE A 269 -20.24 -16.93 23.64
CA ILE A 269 -19.05 -16.13 23.91
C ILE A 269 -19.03 -14.77 23.19
N THR A 270 -19.74 -14.61 22.07
CA THR A 270 -19.77 -13.36 21.30
C THR A 270 -21.14 -13.05 20.72
N ALA A 271 -21.57 -11.78 20.81
CA ALA A 271 -22.75 -11.26 20.13
C ALA A 271 -22.53 -10.96 18.63
N ALA A 272 -21.38 -11.36 18.06
CA ALA A 272 -21.01 -11.06 16.68
C ALA A 272 -21.92 -11.81 15.67
N SER A 273 -22.71 -11.05 14.91
CA SER A 273 -23.68 -11.61 13.95
C SER A 273 -23.06 -12.60 12.97
N PHE A 274 -21.85 -12.36 12.46
CA PHE A 274 -21.22 -13.27 11.48
C PHE A 274 -20.85 -14.66 12.06
N LEU A 275 -20.90 -14.82 13.39
CA LEU A 275 -20.59 -16.07 14.12
C LEU A 275 -21.82 -16.68 14.81
N ASN A 276 -23.04 -16.16 14.58
CA ASN A 276 -24.23 -16.55 15.34
C ASN A 276 -25.01 -17.77 14.80
N GLN A 277 -24.44 -18.50 13.84
CA GLN A 277 -25.10 -19.65 13.19
C GLN A 277 -24.09 -20.48 12.39
N ALA A 278 -24.13 -21.81 12.56
CA ALA A 278 -23.37 -22.76 11.75
C ALA A 278 -23.70 -22.65 10.25
N GLY A 279 -22.68 -22.68 9.39
CA GLY A 279 -22.81 -22.54 7.94
C GLY A 279 -23.14 -21.11 7.47
N LYS A 280 -23.18 -20.12 8.36
CA LYS A 280 -23.43 -18.72 7.98
C LYS A 280 -22.25 -18.17 7.18
N GLN A 281 -22.51 -17.83 5.92
CA GLN A 281 -21.54 -17.22 5.04
C GLN A 281 -21.61 -15.69 5.09
N THR A 282 -20.44 -15.05 5.09
CA THR A 282 -20.27 -13.58 5.07
C THR A 282 -19.24 -13.22 4.00
N PRO A 283 -19.54 -12.36 3.02
CA PRO A 283 -18.56 -11.92 2.02
C PRO A 283 -17.33 -11.27 2.66
N ILE A 284 -16.14 -11.57 2.14
CA ILE A 284 -14.86 -10.96 2.59
C ILE A 284 -14.04 -10.46 1.40
N PHE A 285 -13.12 -9.54 1.70
CA PHE A 285 -12.04 -9.12 0.80
C PHE A 285 -10.75 -9.11 1.62
N LEU A 286 -9.77 -9.95 1.27
CA LEU A 286 -8.49 -10.03 1.97
C LEU A 286 -7.38 -9.45 1.10
N ARG A 287 -6.53 -8.62 1.70
CA ARG A 287 -5.33 -8.05 1.07
C ARG A 287 -4.08 -8.51 1.82
N PHE A 288 -3.13 -9.06 1.06
CA PHE A 288 -1.79 -9.41 1.52
C PHE A 288 -0.79 -8.34 1.06
N SER A 289 0.32 -8.20 1.76
CA SER A 289 1.30 -7.13 1.52
C SER A 289 2.61 -7.35 2.27
N THR A 290 3.71 -6.80 1.74
CA THR A 290 4.91 -6.51 2.54
C THR A 290 4.64 -5.31 3.46
N VAL A 291 5.64 -4.75 4.15
CA VAL A 291 5.46 -3.63 5.08
C VAL A 291 6.03 -2.32 4.54
N ALA A 292 7.31 -2.26 4.20
CA ALA A 292 7.99 -0.98 4.04
C ALA A 292 8.31 -0.58 2.58
N GLY A 293 8.42 -1.56 1.66
CA GLY A 293 8.66 -1.27 0.26
C GLY A 293 7.50 -0.52 -0.39
N SER A 294 7.83 0.52 -1.16
CA SER A 294 6.87 1.31 -1.96
C SER A 294 6.10 0.42 -2.95
N ARG A 295 5.00 0.90 -3.53
CA ARG A 295 4.09 0.07 -4.39
C ARG A 295 4.78 -0.70 -5.52
N GLY A 296 5.93 -0.22 -6.00
CA GLY A 296 6.75 -0.85 -7.05
C GLY A 296 7.86 -1.81 -6.58
N SER A 297 8.04 -2.05 -5.27
CA SER A 297 9.04 -3.02 -4.77
C SER A 297 8.71 -4.45 -5.20
N ALA A 298 9.69 -5.35 -5.10
CA ALA A 298 9.42 -6.78 -5.14
C ALA A 298 8.52 -7.23 -3.98
N ASP A 299 7.80 -8.34 -4.16
CA ASP A 299 6.92 -8.95 -3.14
C ASP A 299 7.65 -9.52 -1.91
N THR A 300 9.00 -9.48 -1.87
CA THR A 300 9.88 -10.15 -0.88
C THR A 300 10.77 -9.19 -0.05
N ALA A 301 10.40 -7.90 0.07
CA ALA A 301 11.34 -6.83 0.42
C ALA A 301 10.87 -5.89 1.59
N ARG A 302 11.82 -5.19 2.26
CA ARG A 302 11.65 -4.40 3.52
C ARG A 302 11.75 -2.85 3.42
N ASP A 303 12.74 -2.12 3.93
CA ASP A 303 12.74 -0.62 4.18
C ASP A 303 13.92 0.18 3.51
N PRO A 304 13.90 1.55 3.31
CA PRO A 304 15.06 2.41 2.96
C PRO A 304 15.45 3.53 3.98
N ARG A 305 16.55 4.29 3.72
CA ARG A 305 17.03 5.43 4.54
C ARG A 305 16.65 6.81 3.96
N PRO A 306 16.45 7.87 4.79
CA PRO A 306 15.85 9.13 4.34
C PRO A 306 16.79 10.11 3.61
N ASP A 307 18.10 9.95 3.66
CA ASP A 307 19.06 10.86 3.02
C ASP A 307 19.26 10.59 1.52
N ASN A 308 19.02 9.34 1.10
CA ASN A 308 19.30 8.85 -0.26
C ASN A 308 18.30 7.78 -0.77
N GLU A 309 17.28 7.42 0.01
CA GLU A 309 16.28 6.37 -0.29
C GLU A 309 16.88 4.96 -0.52
N ILE A 310 18.04 4.67 0.08
CA ILE A 310 18.80 3.42 -0.10
C ILE A 310 19.07 2.73 1.26
N PRO A 311 18.92 1.39 1.36
CA PRO A 311 18.57 0.45 0.29
C PRO A 311 17.05 0.40 0.04
N GLN A 312 16.57 0.39 -1.20
CA GLN A 312 15.13 0.15 -1.41
C GLN A 312 14.80 -1.26 -0.93
N ALA A 313 13.92 -1.29 0.06
CA ALA A 313 13.27 -2.44 0.61
C ALA A 313 14.21 -3.54 1.19
N GLN A 314 15.07 -3.22 2.17
CA GLN A 314 15.87 -4.19 2.97
C GLN A 314 16.06 -3.69 4.43
N THR A 315 16.34 -4.54 5.41
CA THR A 315 16.81 -4.09 6.76
C THR A 315 18.33 -4.11 6.92
N ALA A 316 19.05 -4.54 5.87
CA ALA A 316 20.51 -4.63 5.80
C ALA A 316 21.18 -3.23 5.70
N HIS A 317 20.95 -2.36 6.69
CA HIS A 317 21.51 -1.02 6.79
C HIS A 317 21.61 -0.54 8.24
N ASP A 318 22.53 0.38 8.50
CA ASP A 318 22.87 0.86 9.85
C ASP A 318 21.68 1.30 10.69
N SER A 319 20.75 2.11 10.16
CA SER A 319 19.66 2.69 10.97
C SER A 319 18.63 1.67 11.44
N ALA A 320 18.40 0.57 10.70
CA ALA A 320 17.52 -0.50 11.15
C ALA A 320 18.14 -1.25 12.34
N TYR A 321 19.40 -1.68 12.20
CA TYR A 321 20.11 -2.40 13.26
C TYR A 321 20.46 -1.52 14.46
N ASP A 322 20.67 -0.20 14.27
CA ASP A 322 20.78 0.75 15.37
C ASP A 322 19.46 0.78 16.15
N PHE A 323 18.33 0.99 15.48
CA PHE A 323 17.01 0.97 16.11
C PHE A 323 16.73 -0.35 16.84
N PHE A 324 17.00 -1.51 16.22
CA PHE A 324 16.84 -2.82 16.86
C PHE A 324 17.76 -3.00 18.07
N SER A 325 19.00 -2.49 18.02
CA SER A 325 19.95 -2.56 19.13
C SER A 325 19.56 -1.69 20.32
N GLN A 326 18.93 -0.53 20.07
CA GLN A 326 18.49 0.42 21.09
C GLN A 326 17.08 0.12 21.63
N ASN A 327 16.24 -0.61 20.88
CA ASN A 327 14.85 -0.91 21.21
C ASN A 327 14.62 -2.44 21.21
N PRO A 328 15.08 -3.17 22.26
CA PRO A 328 15.08 -4.63 22.28
C PRO A 328 13.68 -5.27 22.18
N SER A 329 12.60 -4.54 22.42
CA SER A 329 11.22 -4.98 22.14
C SER A 329 11.00 -5.46 20.69
N THR A 330 11.84 -5.02 19.75
CA THR A 330 11.80 -5.45 18.35
C THR A 330 12.30 -6.88 18.11
N LEU A 331 13.10 -7.45 19.02
CA LEU A 331 13.86 -8.68 18.79
C LEU A 331 12.98 -9.87 18.44
N HIS A 332 11.80 -10.00 19.06
CA HIS A 332 10.91 -11.13 18.78
C HIS A 332 10.42 -11.08 17.33
N THR A 333 9.80 -9.97 16.91
CA THR A 333 9.38 -9.78 15.51
C THR A 333 10.55 -9.88 14.52
N LEU A 334 11.75 -9.41 14.90
CA LEU A 334 12.94 -9.51 14.07
C LEU A 334 13.35 -10.97 13.82
N PHE A 335 13.30 -11.84 14.83
CA PHE A 335 13.64 -13.26 14.68
C PHE A 335 12.65 -13.99 13.77
N TRP A 336 11.34 -13.70 13.91
CA TRP A 336 10.34 -14.16 12.94
C TRP A 336 10.66 -13.65 11.53
N ALA A 337 10.98 -12.36 11.36
CA ALA A 337 11.31 -11.75 10.08
C ALA A 337 12.60 -12.26 9.42
N LEU A 338 13.57 -12.77 10.18
CA LEU A 338 14.83 -13.35 9.70
C LEU A 338 14.75 -14.85 9.45
N SER A 339 13.68 -15.50 9.93
CA SER A 339 13.33 -16.88 9.61
C SER A 339 12.56 -16.96 8.27
N GLY A 340 12.11 -18.16 7.90
CA GLY A 340 11.28 -18.35 6.71
C GLY A 340 10.00 -17.48 6.66
N TYR A 341 9.46 -17.01 7.80
CA TYR A 341 8.30 -16.10 7.79
C TYR A 341 8.56 -14.75 7.09
N GLY A 342 9.83 -14.33 6.97
CA GLY A 342 10.21 -13.14 6.21
C GLY A 342 10.21 -13.32 4.69
N ILE A 343 10.32 -14.56 4.21
CA ILE A 343 10.45 -14.94 2.80
C ILE A 343 9.52 -16.11 2.44
N PRO A 344 8.20 -15.96 2.64
CA PRO A 344 7.24 -17.01 2.33
C PRO A 344 7.24 -17.36 0.84
N ARG A 345 6.84 -18.58 0.50
CA ARG A 345 6.70 -19.06 -0.89
C ARG A 345 5.55 -18.36 -1.64
N SER A 346 4.47 -18.03 -0.93
CA SER A 346 3.37 -17.22 -1.45
C SER A 346 2.44 -16.78 -0.33
N TYR A 347 1.53 -15.86 -0.62
CA TYR A 347 0.44 -15.51 0.28
C TYR A 347 -0.46 -16.68 0.68
N ARG A 348 -0.55 -17.77 -0.11
CA ARG A 348 -1.34 -18.96 0.23
C ARG A 348 -0.69 -19.84 1.31
N HIS A 349 0.61 -19.71 1.52
CA HIS A 349 1.43 -20.60 2.35
C HIS A 349 1.91 -19.91 3.65
N ILE A 350 1.13 -18.94 4.13
CA ILE A 350 1.35 -18.24 5.41
C ILE A 350 0.11 -18.31 6.30
N ASP A 351 0.36 -18.38 7.60
CA ASP A 351 -0.66 -18.08 8.61
C ASP A 351 -0.89 -16.57 8.72
N GLY A 352 -2.04 -16.18 9.26
CA GLY A 352 -2.35 -14.80 9.63
C GLY A 352 -2.63 -14.66 11.12
N PHE A 353 -2.27 -13.52 11.71
CA PHE A 353 -2.41 -13.27 13.14
C PHE A 353 -3.05 -11.91 13.40
N GLY A 354 -3.96 -11.83 14.37
CA GLY A 354 -4.51 -10.56 14.85
C GLY A 354 -3.50 -9.71 15.64
N VAL A 355 -2.40 -10.32 16.10
CA VAL A 355 -1.33 -9.80 16.97
C VAL A 355 -1.85 -9.37 18.35
N HIS A 356 -2.70 -8.36 18.38
CA HIS A 356 -3.27 -7.79 19.60
C HIS A 356 -4.23 -8.76 20.27
N THR A 357 -4.34 -8.63 21.59
CA THR A 357 -5.46 -9.22 22.33
C THR A 357 -6.70 -8.36 22.08
N TYR A 358 -7.83 -8.99 21.76
CA TYR A 358 -9.14 -8.36 21.65
C TYR A 358 -10.07 -8.96 22.73
N ARG A 359 -11.30 -8.49 22.78
CA ARG A 359 -12.37 -9.09 23.58
C ARG A 359 -13.45 -9.66 22.67
N PHE A 360 -13.88 -10.88 22.95
CA PHE A 360 -15.23 -11.32 22.60
C PHE A 360 -16.18 -10.92 23.74
N VAL A 361 -17.36 -10.42 23.40
CA VAL A 361 -18.38 -9.92 24.33
C VAL A 361 -19.72 -10.53 23.97
N ASN A 362 -20.37 -11.25 24.88
CA ASN A 362 -21.67 -11.85 24.62
C ASN A 362 -22.83 -10.83 24.75
N ALA A 363 -24.07 -11.25 24.54
CA ALA A 363 -25.22 -10.34 24.56
C ALA A 363 -25.46 -9.68 25.95
N ASP A 364 -25.16 -10.42 27.02
CA ASP A 364 -25.30 -9.97 28.41
C ASP A 364 -24.17 -9.03 28.86
N GLY A 365 -23.07 -8.98 28.09
CA GLY A 365 -21.91 -8.15 28.36
C GLY A 365 -20.78 -8.82 29.13
N ALA A 366 -20.84 -10.15 29.32
CA ALA A 366 -19.68 -10.92 29.77
C ALA A 366 -18.65 -10.99 28.63
N SER A 367 -17.35 -10.97 28.97
CA SER A 367 -16.26 -10.94 28.00
C SER A 367 -15.19 -12.00 28.24
N LYS A 368 -14.44 -12.31 27.18
CA LYS A 368 -13.25 -13.16 27.17
C LYS A 368 -12.15 -12.47 26.35
N LEU A 369 -10.91 -12.59 26.79
CA LEU A 369 -9.74 -12.13 26.04
C LEU A 369 -9.45 -13.13 24.91
N ILE A 370 -9.20 -12.63 23.69
CA ILE A 370 -8.95 -13.49 22.52
C ILE A 370 -7.76 -13.01 21.66
N LYS A 371 -7.03 -13.96 21.08
CA LYS A 371 -6.07 -13.74 19.99
C LYS A 371 -6.63 -14.42 18.72
N PHE A 372 -6.69 -13.72 17.60
CA PHE A 372 -7.09 -14.29 16.30
C PHE A 372 -5.91 -14.97 15.59
N HIS A 373 -6.17 -16.15 15.04
CA HIS A 373 -5.25 -16.94 14.22
C HIS A 373 -5.97 -17.40 12.95
N PHE A 374 -5.29 -17.35 11.80
CA PHE A 374 -5.79 -17.83 10.51
C PHE A 374 -4.80 -18.88 9.98
N LYS A 375 -5.13 -20.16 10.16
CA LYS A 375 -4.23 -21.29 9.87
C LYS A 375 -4.35 -21.72 8.41
N THR A 376 -3.29 -21.64 7.63
CA THR A 376 -3.34 -21.98 6.19
C THR A 376 -3.68 -23.45 5.98
N GLN A 377 -4.65 -23.73 5.12
CA GLN A 377 -5.02 -25.10 4.71
C GLN A 377 -4.13 -25.67 3.60
N GLN A 378 -3.24 -24.84 3.05
CA GLN A 378 -2.24 -25.25 2.05
C GLN A 378 -0.91 -25.71 2.70
N GLY A 379 -0.73 -25.46 4.00
CA GLY A 379 0.54 -25.66 4.71
C GLY A 379 1.47 -24.45 4.63
N LYS A 380 2.41 -24.36 5.59
CA LYS A 380 3.43 -23.30 5.64
C LYS A 380 4.57 -23.63 4.68
N ALA A 381 5.05 -22.66 3.91
CA ALA A 381 6.15 -22.84 2.96
C ALA A 381 6.95 -21.55 2.77
N SER A 382 8.29 -21.66 2.74
CA SER A 382 9.19 -20.51 2.58
C SER A 382 10.35 -20.78 1.62
N LEU A 383 10.76 -19.72 0.95
CA LEU A 383 11.98 -19.69 0.13
C LEU A 383 13.21 -19.74 1.03
N ILE A 384 14.39 -19.97 0.44
CA ILE A 384 15.67 -19.63 1.10
C ILE A 384 16.13 -18.21 0.71
N TRP A 385 16.99 -17.59 1.51
CA TRP A 385 17.36 -16.17 1.27
C TRP A 385 17.98 -15.89 -0.13
N PRO A 386 18.96 -16.68 -0.63
CA PRO A 386 19.47 -16.51 -2.00
C PRO A 386 18.43 -16.74 -3.12
N GLU A 387 17.41 -17.55 -2.86
CA GLU A 387 16.29 -17.79 -3.78
C GLU A 387 15.36 -16.58 -3.83
N ALA A 388 15.00 -16.03 -2.67
CA ALA A 388 14.16 -14.83 -2.56
C ALA A 388 14.83 -13.59 -3.20
N LEU A 389 16.15 -13.45 -3.08
CA LEU A 389 16.93 -12.40 -3.74
C LEU A 389 16.93 -12.53 -5.27
N ALA A 390 17.16 -13.73 -5.80
CA ALA A 390 17.14 -13.97 -7.25
C ALA A 390 15.72 -13.81 -7.82
N LEU A 391 14.71 -14.32 -7.10
CA LEU A 391 13.29 -14.18 -7.46
C LEU A 391 12.85 -12.71 -7.56
N ALA A 392 13.30 -11.85 -6.64
CA ALA A 392 12.99 -10.42 -6.66
C ALA A 392 13.42 -9.73 -7.98
N GLY A 393 14.45 -10.24 -8.65
CA GLY A 393 14.90 -9.77 -9.96
C GLY A 393 14.22 -10.46 -11.15
N GLN A 394 13.90 -11.75 -11.03
CA GLN A 394 13.28 -12.54 -12.12
C GLN A 394 11.76 -12.30 -12.24
N ASP A 395 11.05 -12.19 -11.12
CA ASP A 395 9.61 -11.97 -11.08
C ASP A 395 9.19 -11.19 -9.82
N PRO A 396 9.26 -9.85 -9.83
CA PRO A 396 8.88 -9.02 -8.68
C PRO A 396 7.38 -9.14 -8.32
N ASP A 397 6.56 -9.72 -9.19
CA ASP A 397 5.12 -9.95 -9.05
C ASP A 397 4.75 -11.40 -8.66
N TYR A 398 5.72 -12.21 -8.24
CA TYR A 398 5.53 -13.65 -8.00
C TYR A 398 4.38 -13.99 -7.04
N HIS A 399 4.27 -13.33 -5.88
CA HIS A 399 3.23 -13.67 -4.89
C HIS A 399 1.83 -13.26 -5.34
N ARG A 400 1.71 -12.10 -6.01
CA ARG A 400 0.42 -11.66 -6.56
C ARG A 400 -0.03 -12.52 -7.74
N LYS A 401 0.92 -13.01 -8.55
CA LYS A 401 0.68 -13.89 -9.70
C LYS A 401 0.28 -15.30 -9.25
N ASP A 402 0.95 -15.83 -8.24
CA ASP A 402 0.57 -17.09 -7.56
C ASP A 402 -0.88 -17.05 -7.06
N LEU A 403 -1.26 -16.00 -6.30
CA LEU A 403 -2.62 -15.85 -5.79
C LEU A 403 -3.66 -15.71 -6.93
N PHE A 404 -3.39 -14.84 -7.91
CA PHE A 404 -4.31 -14.60 -9.02
C PHE A 404 -4.53 -15.87 -9.86
N ASN A 405 -3.45 -16.58 -10.21
CA ASN A 405 -3.50 -17.79 -11.02
C ASN A 405 -4.16 -18.95 -10.28
N ALA A 406 -3.88 -19.13 -8.97
CA ALA A 406 -4.53 -20.16 -8.17
C ALA A 406 -6.06 -19.98 -8.14
N ILE A 407 -6.53 -18.75 -7.95
CA ILE A 407 -7.97 -18.44 -7.98
C ILE A 407 -8.55 -18.61 -9.39
N ALA A 408 -7.86 -18.16 -10.43
CA ALA A 408 -8.31 -18.31 -11.82
C ALA A 408 -8.40 -19.79 -12.25
N ALA A 409 -7.54 -20.66 -11.71
CA ALA A 409 -7.56 -22.10 -11.94
C ALA A 409 -8.59 -22.88 -11.09
N GLY A 410 -9.32 -22.21 -10.18
CA GLY A 410 -10.25 -22.86 -9.25
C GLY A 410 -9.60 -23.46 -8.00
N SER A 411 -8.28 -23.35 -7.86
CA SER A 411 -7.50 -23.79 -6.69
C SER A 411 -7.59 -22.74 -5.56
N TYR A 412 -8.80 -22.54 -5.04
CA TYR A 412 -9.14 -21.50 -4.07
C TYR A 412 -8.40 -21.69 -2.74
N PRO A 413 -7.49 -20.76 -2.33
CA PRO A 413 -6.82 -20.88 -1.05
C PRO A 413 -7.77 -20.60 0.10
N SER A 414 -7.55 -21.31 1.20
CA SER A 414 -8.37 -21.21 2.41
C SER A 414 -7.53 -21.21 3.69
N TRP A 415 -8.14 -20.67 4.75
CA TRP A 415 -7.58 -20.58 6.09
C TRP A 415 -8.65 -20.95 7.09
N GLU A 416 -8.31 -21.78 8.07
CA GLU A 416 -9.15 -22.00 9.24
C GLU A 416 -8.99 -20.81 10.20
N VAL A 417 -10.11 -20.21 10.58
CA VAL A 417 -10.15 -19.09 11.51
C VAL A 417 -10.34 -19.64 12.91
N SER A 418 -9.35 -19.40 13.76
CA SER A 418 -9.30 -19.88 15.13
C SER A 418 -9.05 -18.74 16.12
N VAL A 419 -9.47 -18.94 17.36
CA VAL A 419 -9.15 -18.05 18.47
C VAL A 419 -8.56 -18.82 19.64
N GLN A 420 -7.55 -18.24 20.29
CA GLN A 420 -7.21 -18.58 21.67
C GLN A 420 -8.17 -17.83 22.58
N ILE A 421 -8.74 -18.48 23.59
CA ILE A 421 -9.76 -17.92 24.49
C ILE A 421 -9.22 -17.96 25.92
N MET A 422 -9.18 -16.80 26.57
CA MET A 422 -8.63 -16.59 27.92
C MET A 422 -9.62 -15.81 28.77
N ASP A 423 -9.53 -15.95 30.09
CA ASP A 423 -10.36 -15.20 31.04
C ASP A 423 -9.79 -13.79 31.25
N GLU A 424 -10.61 -12.82 31.68
CA GLU A 424 -10.15 -11.43 31.87
C GLU A 424 -9.09 -11.32 32.99
N GLU A 425 -9.17 -12.22 33.98
CA GLU A 425 -8.18 -12.41 35.03
C GLU A 425 -6.84 -13.02 34.56
N ASP A 426 -6.77 -13.61 33.37
CA ASP A 426 -5.55 -14.24 32.85
C ASP A 426 -4.52 -13.24 32.30
N VAL A 427 -4.82 -11.94 32.30
CA VAL A 427 -4.05 -10.86 31.63
C VAL A 427 -2.54 -10.87 31.91
N THR A 428 -2.09 -11.32 33.08
CA THR A 428 -0.66 -11.49 33.42
C THR A 428 -0.29 -12.89 33.91
N ARG A 429 -1.21 -13.86 33.80
CA ARG A 429 -1.09 -15.20 34.39
C ARG A 429 0.03 -16.04 33.78
N TYR A 430 0.34 -15.82 32.50
CA TYR A 430 1.23 -16.68 31.72
C TYR A 430 2.72 -16.28 31.79
N GLY A 431 3.09 -15.41 32.74
CA GLY A 431 4.46 -14.90 32.89
C GLY A 431 4.82 -13.73 31.98
N PHE A 432 3.85 -13.23 31.22
CA PHE A 432 3.92 -12.03 30.39
C PHE A 432 2.54 -11.37 30.33
N ASP A 433 2.48 -10.14 29.85
CA ASP A 433 1.24 -9.37 29.73
C ASP A 433 0.51 -9.67 28.41
N LEU A 434 -0.78 -9.99 28.45
CA LEU A 434 -1.60 -10.17 27.26
C LEU A 434 -1.83 -8.85 26.50
N LEU A 435 -1.61 -7.70 27.12
CA LEU A 435 -1.66 -6.39 26.49
C LEU A 435 -0.36 -6.03 25.74
N ASP A 436 0.70 -6.83 25.88
CA ASP A 436 1.96 -6.64 25.18
C ASP A 436 1.91 -7.25 23.76
N PRO A 437 1.96 -6.44 22.69
CA PRO A 437 1.92 -6.93 21.31
C PRO A 437 3.19 -7.66 20.88
N THR A 438 4.27 -7.61 21.67
CA THR A 438 5.52 -8.35 21.40
C THR A 438 5.45 -9.81 21.86
N LYS A 439 4.34 -10.22 22.50
CA LYS A 439 4.21 -11.54 23.13
C LYS A 439 3.15 -12.40 22.43
N ILE A 440 3.57 -13.61 22.02
CA ILE A 440 2.65 -14.68 21.62
C ILE A 440 2.12 -15.39 22.87
N VAL A 441 0.95 -16.01 22.75
CA VAL A 441 0.46 -17.00 23.72
C VAL A 441 0.78 -18.39 23.14
N PRO A 442 1.68 -19.18 23.75
CA PRO A 442 2.00 -20.53 23.27
C PRO A 442 0.75 -21.42 23.18
N GLU A 443 0.60 -22.12 22.05
CA GLU A 443 -0.55 -23.04 21.83
C GLU A 443 -0.57 -24.21 22.82
N THR A 444 0.60 -24.55 23.40
CA THR A 444 0.75 -25.52 24.49
C THR A 444 0.14 -25.06 25.82
N ILE A 445 -0.15 -23.77 25.97
CA ILE A 445 -0.77 -23.17 27.16
C ILE A 445 -2.25 -22.86 26.92
N VAL A 446 -2.56 -22.23 25.78
CA VAL A 446 -3.94 -21.92 25.37
C VAL A 446 -4.16 -22.45 23.94
N PRO A 447 -4.96 -23.52 23.75
CA PRO A 447 -5.15 -24.13 22.45
C PRO A 447 -6.00 -23.25 21.52
N LEU A 448 -5.87 -23.48 20.22
CA LEU A 448 -6.71 -22.89 19.20
C LEU A 448 -8.13 -23.50 19.22
N THR A 449 -9.14 -22.64 19.22
CA THR A 449 -10.55 -23.02 19.00
C THR A 449 -10.98 -22.58 17.60
N PRO A 450 -11.20 -23.50 16.64
CA PRO A 450 -11.70 -23.17 15.31
C PRO A 450 -13.14 -22.64 15.35
N ILE A 451 -13.36 -21.46 14.76
CA ILE A 451 -14.67 -20.76 14.73
C ILE A 451 -15.29 -20.65 13.33
N GLY A 452 -14.50 -20.90 12.28
CA GLY A 452 -14.93 -20.88 10.89
C GLY A 452 -13.76 -21.01 9.92
N LYS A 453 -13.98 -20.68 8.65
CA LYS A 453 -12.94 -20.66 7.60
C LYS A 453 -13.09 -19.46 6.67
N PHE A 454 -11.99 -18.96 6.13
CA PHE A 454 -11.94 -18.09 4.96
C PHE A 454 -11.67 -18.92 3.70
N VAL A 455 -12.31 -18.58 2.59
CA VAL A 455 -12.00 -19.12 1.26
C VAL A 455 -11.96 -17.97 0.25
N LEU A 456 -10.85 -17.78 -0.44
CA LEU A 456 -10.72 -16.76 -1.50
C LEU A 456 -10.97 -17.40 -2.86
N ASN A 457 -12.01 -16.95 -3.56
CA ASN A 457 -12.53 -17.61 -4.74
C ASN A 457 -12.76 -16.70 -5.97
N ARG A 458 -12.47 -15.39 -5.85
CA ARG A 458 -12.65 -14.46 -6.97
C ARG A 458 -11.62 -13.33 -6.96
N ASN A 459 -10.92 -13.16 -8.08
CA ASN A 459 -10.01 -12.03 -8.31
C ASN A 459 -10.80 -10.71 -8.47
N PRO A 460 -10.21 -9.54 -8.15
CA PRO A 460 -10.82 -8.25 -8.46
C PRO A 460 -10.99 -8.06 -9.98
N ILE A 461 -12.02 -7.32 -10.37
CA ILE A 461 -12.27 -6.91 -11.76
C ILE A 461 -11.30 -5.79 -12.15
N ASN A 462 -11.06 -4.85 -11.23
CA ASN A 462 -10.12 -3.76 -11.40
C ASN A 462 -9.26 -3.58 -10.14
N TYR A 463 -7.95 -3.84 -10.27
CA TYR A 463 -7.00 -3.73 -9.16
C TYR A 463 -7.05 -2.35 -8.47
N PHE A 464 -7.20 -1.25 -9.21
CA PHE A 464 -7.19 0.08 -8.62
C PHE A 464 -8.49 0.41 -7.87
N ALA A 465 -9.65 0.06 -8.45
CA ALA A 465 -10.96 0.29 -7.85
C ALA A 465 -11.18 -0.52 -6.56
N GLU A 466 -10.56 -1.69 -6.46
CA GLU A 466 -10.79 -2.65 -5.38
C GLU A 466 -9.56 -2.80 -4.48
N THR A 467 -8.44 -3.32 -5.00
CA THR A 467 -7.23 -3.61 -4.20
C THR A 467 -6.48 -2.35 -3.75
N GLU A 468 -6.36 -1.34 -4.62
CA GLU A 468 -5.67 -0.11 -4.24
C GLU A 468 -6.55 0.74 -3.33
N GLN A 469 -7.82 0.92 -3.66
CA GLN A 469 -8.74 1.77 -2.89
C GLN A 469 -9.42 1.14 -1.67
N VAL A 470 -9.21 -0.15 -1.36
CA VAL A 470 -9.69 -0.69 -0.07
C VAL A 470 -8.97 -0.04 1.13
N MET A 471 -9.77 0.37 2.11
CA MET A 471 -9.33 1.13 3.29
C MET A 471 -9.72 0.37 4.56
N PHE A 472 -8.91 -0.64 4.90
CA PHE A 472 -9.05 -1.36 6.17
C PHE A 472 -8.83 -0.43 7.37
N CYS A 473 -9.49 -0.71 8.49
CA CYS A 473 -9.27 -0.06 9.77
C CYS A 473 -9.60 -1.02 10.92
N PRO A 474 -8.74 -1.19 11.95
CA PRO A 474 -9.08 -1.96 13.14
C PRO A 474 -10.28 -1.41 13.92
N GLY A 475 -10.61 -0.13 13.72
CA GLY A 475 -11.83 0.50 14.23
C GLY A 475 -13.13 0.04 13.55
N HIS A 476 -13.07 -0.74 12.46
CA HIS A 476 -14.24 -1.33 11.80
C HIS A 476 -14.72 -2.57 12.55
N ILE A 477 -15.12 -2.35 13.80
CA ILE A 477 -15.56 -3.37 14.75
C ILE A 477 -17.09 -3.51 14.75
N VAL A 478 -17.59 -4.67 15.19
CA VAL A 478 -19.02 -4.98 15.28
C VAL A 478 -19.41 -5.32 16.70
N ARG A 479 -20.70 -5.18 17.05
CA ARG A 479 -21.25 -5.65 18.33
C ARG A 479 -20.80 -7.10 18.56
N GLY A 480 -20.23 -7.36 19.74
CA GLY A 480 -19.76 -8.67 20.16
C GLY A 480 -18.24 -8.86 20.09
N ILE A 481 -17.52 -7.88 19.53
CA ILE A 481 -16.07 -7.76 19.65
C ILE A 481 -15.77 -6.38 20.25
N ASP A 482 -14.79 -6.28 21.14
CA ASP A 482 -14.31 -5.01 21.72
C ASP A 482 -12.77 -5.01 21.81
N PHE A 483 -12.18 -3.85 22.11
CA PHE A 483 -10.73 -3.67 22.18
C PHE A 483 -10.14 -4.04 23.54
N SER A 484 -8.84 -4.34 23.55
CA SER A 484 -8.03 -4.36 24.78
C SER A 484 -7.31 -3.03 24.99
N ASP A 485 -6.65 -2.93 26.14
CA ASP A 485 -5.85 -1.77 26.55
C ASP A 485 -4.39 -1.86 26.04
N ASP A 486 -4.13 -2.74 25.05
CA ASP A 486 -2.86 -2.82 24.29
C ASP A 486 -2.52 -1.45 23.69
N PRO A 487 -1.39 -0.83 24.07
CA PRO A 487 -1.08 0.55 23.71
C PRO A 487 -0.79 0.73 22.20
N LEU A 488 -0.35 -0.32 21.51
CA LEU A 488 -0.15 -0.29 20.06
C LEU A 488 -1.49 -0.38 19.33
N LEU A 489 -2.42 -1.22 19.79
CA LEU A 489 -3.79 -1.26 19.28
C LEU A 489 -4.48 0.10 19.42
N GLN A 490 -4.41 0.71 20.60
CA GLN A 490 -5.04 2.01 20.87
C GLN A 490 -4.59 3.10 19.88
N GLY A 491 -3.29 3.18 19.57
CA GLY A 491 -2.77 4.12 18.56
C GLY A 491 -3.25 3.84 17.13
N ARG A 492 -3.42 2.55 16.76
CA ARG A 492 -3.90 2.16 15.43
C ARG A 492 -5.35 2.57 15.18
N LEU A 493 -6.21 2.62 16.20
CA LEU A 493 -7.61 3.05 16.06
C LEU A 493 -7.73 4.48 15.53
N PHE A 494 -6.80 5.37 15.91
CA PHE A 494 -6.70 6.73 15.37
C PHE A 494 -6.11 6.72 13.94
N SER A 495 -4.92 6.14 13.79
CA SER A 495 -4.11 6.24 12.57
C SER A 495 -4.83 5.74 11.31
N TYR A 496 -5.60 4.66 11.41
CA TYR A 496 -6.24 4.02 10.26
C TYR A 496 -7.50 4.73 9.77
N VAL A 497 -8.03 5.72 10.50
CA VAL A 497 -9.08 6.63 10.01
C VAL A 497 -8.45 7.87 9.39
N ASP A 498 -7.48 8.47 10.08
CA ASP A 498 -6.78 9.68 9.64
C ASP A 498 -6.07 9.49 8.28
N THR A 499 -5.32 8.39 8.11
CA THR A 499 -4.55 8.13 6.88
C THR A 499 -5.42 8.03 5.62
N GLN A 500 -6.70 7.66 5.76
CA GLN A 500 -7.60 7.58 4.62
C GLN A 500 -7.97 8.95 4.07
N LEU A 501 -7.93 10.01 4.89
CA LEU A 501 -8.09 11.38 4.40
C LEU A 501 -6.98 11.74 3.42
N ASN A 502 -5.72 11.35 3.70
CA ASN A 502 -4.62 11.56 2.75
C ASN A 502 -4.82 10.73 1.46
N ARG A 503 -5.08 9.43 1.60
CA ARG A 503 -5.22 8.51 0.46
C ARG A 503 -6.44 8.79 -0.42
N ASN A 504 -7.51 9.31 0.17
CA ASN A 504 -8.73 9.75 -0.53
C ASN A 504 -8.70 11.25 -0.88
N MET A 505 -7.51 11.84 -1.07
CA MET A 505 -7.32 13.20 -1.60
C MET A 505 -8.05 14.30 -0.80
N GLY A 506 -8.09 14.17 0.52
CA GLY A 506 -8.76 15.06 1.47
C GLY A 506 -10.26 14.82 1.64
N SER A 507 -10.85 13.84 0.95
CA SER A 507 -12.27 13.52 1.10
C SER A 507 -12.55 12.61 2.31
N PRO A 508 -13.50 12.98 3.20
CA PRO A 508 -13.94 12.12 4.31
C PRO A 508 -14.92 11.02 3.87
N ASN A 509 -15.33 10.97 2.60
CA ASN A 509 -16.34 10.04 2.09
C ASN A 509 -15.73 8.71 1.57
N PHE A 510 -14.59 8.27 2.12
CA PHE A 510 -13.89 7.06 1.65
C PHE A 510 -14.69 5.76 1.83
N GLU A 511 -15.57 5.70 2.83
CA GLU A 511 -16.53 4.60 3.04
C GLU A 511 -17.61 4.52 1.94
N GLN A 512 -17.70 5.53 1.07
CA GLN A 512 -18.61 5.53 -0.08
C GLN A 512 -17.98 4.94 -1.35
N ILE A 513 -16.66 4.69 -1.36
CA ILE A 513 -16.00 3.97 -2.45
C ILE A 513 -16.55 2.54 -2.51
N PRO A 514 -16.94 1.99 -3.68
CA PRO A 514 -17.65 0.72 -3.79
C PRO A 514 -17.12 -0.46 -2.96
N ILE A 515 -15.80 -0.64 -2.89
CA ILE A 515 -15.16 -1.74 -2.14
C ILE A 515 -15.24 -1.57 -0.62
N ASN A 516 -15.33 -0.34 -0.12
CA ASN A 516 -15.43 -0.04 1.33
C ASN A 516 -16.89 -0.05 1.82
N ARG A 517 -17.87 0.06 0.92
CA ARG A 517 -19.29 0.14 1.31
C ARG A 517 -19.76 -1.11 2.06
N PRO A 518 -20.48 -0.95 3.19
CA PRO A 518 -21.05 -2.07 3.92
C PRO A 518 -22.20 -2.73 3.16
N ARG A 519 -22.42 -4.03 3.41
CA ARG A 519 -23.60 -4.78 2.94
C ARG A 519 -24.81 -4.63 3.88
N SER A 520 -24.92 -3.47 4.53
CA SER A 520 -26.00 -3.13 5.46
C SER A 520 -26.41 -1.66 5.31
N PRO A 521 -27.65 -1.27 5.69
CA PRO A 521 -28.13 0.11 5.54
C PRO A 521 -27.33 1.13 6.37
N ILE A 522 -27.04 2.28 5.77
CA ILE A 522 -26.33 3.39 6.43
C ILE A 522 -27.36 4.45 6.87
N HIS A 523 -27.48 4.68 8.18
CA HIS A 523 -28.39 5.67 8.75
C HIS A 523 -27.70 6.51 9.83
N ASN A 524 -27.28 7.72 9.47
CA ASN A 524 -26.64 8.67 10.38
C ASN A 524 -26.90 10.14 9.96
N ASN A 525 -26.30 11.07 10.71
CA ASN A 525 -26.41 12.51 10.50
C ASN A 525 -25.17 13.12 9.81
N ASN A 526 -24.23 12.31 9.30
CA ASN A 526 -23.08 12.81 8.55
C ASN A 526 -23.57 13.35 7.19
N ARG A 527 -22.99 14.46 6.73
CA ARG A 527 -23.40 15.16 5.51
C ARG A 527 -22.19 15.74 4.79
N ASP A 528 -22.42 16.21 3.57
CA ASP A 528 -21.49 16.99 2.77
C ASP A 528 -20.13 16.27 2.56
N GLY A 529 -19.01 17.00 2.65
CA GLY A 529 -17.68 16.50 2.30
C GLY A 529 -17.45 16.38 0.78
N ALA A 530 -16.19 16.43 0.36
CA ALA A 530 -15.83 16.26 -1.05
C ALA A 530 -16.25 14.86 -1.56
N GLY A 531 -16.72 14.75 -2.80
CA GLY A 531 -17.08 13.47 -3.41
C GLY A 531 -18.31 12.77 -2.80
N GLN A 532 -19.22 13.51 -2.16
CA GLN A 532 -20.48 12.96 -1.63
C GLN A 532 -21.31 12.26 -2.72
N GLN A 533 -21.61 10.97 -2.54
CA GLN A 533 -22.35 10.13 -3.48
C GLN A 533 -23.81 9.86 -3.05
N PHE A 534 -24.22 10.25 -1.84
CA PHE A 534 -25.58 10.06 -1.34
C PHE A 534 -26.40 11.36 -1.30
N LEU A 535 -27.61 11.29 -1.86
CA LEU A 535 -28.64 12.33 -1.74
C LEU A 535 -29.51 12.05 -0.51
N HIS A 536 -29.21 12.73 0.59
CA HIS A 536 -29.87 12.50 1.88
C HIS A 536 -31.27 13.15 1.93
N THR A 537 -32.31 12.34 2.14
CA THR A 537 -33.71 12.82 2.24
C THR A 537 -34.06 13.42 3.60
N ASN A 538 -33.35 13.03 4.68
CA ASN A 538 -33.54 13.63 6.01
C ASN A 538 -32.94 15.05 6.06
N THR A 539 -33.82 16.05 6.10
CA THR A 539 -33.51 17.49 6.22
C THR A 539 -33.20 17.97 7.64
N ALA A 540 -33.34 17.11 8.66
CA ALA A 540 -32.96 17.38 10.05
C ALA A 540 -31.81 16.45 10.49
N PRO A 541 -30.56 16.69 10.03
CA PRO A 541 -29.39 15.87 10.33
C PRO A 541 -28.81 16.16 11.72
N TYR A 542 -29.62 16.05 12.77
CA TYR A 542 -29.17 16.23 14.15
C TYR A 542 -30.01 15.39 15.12
N THR A 543 -29.44 15.09 16.29
CA THR A 543 -30.09 14.33 17.36
C THR A 543 -29.93 15.10 18.67
N PHE A 544 -30.96 15.32 19.49
CA PHE A 544 -32.36 14.90 19.33
C PHE A 544 -33.15 15.83 18.39
N ASN A 545 -34.14 15.28 17.67
CA ASN A 545 -35.02 16.05 16.78
C ASN A 545 -36.47 15.59 16.87
N THR A 546 -37.41 16.47 16.53
CA THR A 546 -38.83 16.13 16.29
C THR A 546 -39.21 16.16 14.81
N LEU A 547 -38.52 16.99 14.01
CA LEU A 547 -38.79 17.17 12.57
C LEU A 547 -38.62 15.88 11.73
N ASN A 548 -37.80 14.93 12.20
CA ASN A 548 -37.66 13.59 11.62
C ASN A 548 -38.03 12.50 12.65
N ASN A 549 -38.99 12.78 13.54
CA ASN A 549 -39.54 11.85 14.53
C ASN A 549 -38.48 11.13 15.40
N GLY A 550 -37.39 11.83 15.77
CA GLY A 550 -36.30 11.27 16.56
C GLY A 550 -35.43 10.25 15.82
N SER A 551 -35.48 10.24 14.49
CA SER A 551 -34.70 9.35 13.62
C SER A 551 -33.49 10.08 13.01
N PRO A 552 -32.34 9.41 12.76
CA PRO A 552 -31.99 8.05 13.18
C PRO A 552 -31.94 7.89 14.70
N LYS A 553 -32.47 6.77 15.21
CA LYS A 553 -32.54 6.49 16.66
C LYS A 553 -31.17 5.99 17.17
N PRO A 554 -30.73 6.39 18.38
CA PRO A 554 -29.56 5.78 19.02
C PRO A 554 -29.76 4.27 19.22
N ALA A 555 -28.69 3.50 19.03
CA ALA A 555 -28.60 2.07 19.35
C ALA A 555 -27.54 1.84 20.43
N ASN A 556 -27.75 0.83 21.29
CA ASN A 556 -26.87 0.50 22.42
C ASN A 556 -26.97 -1.01 22.76
N GLN A 557 -26.41 -1.44 23.90
CA GLN A 557 -26.47 -2.84 24.35
C GLN A 557 -27.91 -3.41 24.35
N THR A 558 -28.90 -2.63 24.78
CA THR A 558 -30.29 -3.06 25.01
C THR A 558 -31.26 -2.76 23.86
N GLN A 559 -30.90 -1.86 22.94
CA GLN A 559 -31.80 -1.37 21.89
C GLN A 559 -31.09 -1.28 20.53
N GLY A 560 -31.75 -1.77 19.48
CA GLY A 560 -31.28 -1.64 18.09
C GLY A 560 -30.00 -2.40 17.76
N ASN A 561 -29.61 -3.40 18.57
CA ASN A 561 -28.37 -4.18 18.42
C ASN A 561 -27.10 -3.32 18.27
N GLY A 562 -27.04 -2.20 18.99
CA GLY A 562 -25.89 -1.30 18.95
C GLY A 562 -24.61 -1.95 19.47
N PHE A 563 -23.47 -1.42 19.02
CA PHE A 563 -22.17 -1.64 19.66
C PHE A 563 -22.20 -1.10 21.10
N PHE A 564 -21.41 -1.72 21.96
CA PHE A 564 -21.15 -1.27 23.32
C PHE A 564 -19.78 -1.79 23.75
N THR A 565 -19.01 -0.96 24.45
CA THR A 565 -17.76 -1.35 25.11
C THR A 565 -18.06 -2.39 26.20
N ALA A 566 -17.19 -3.39 26.35
CA ALA A 566 -17.34 -4.47 27.32
C ALA A 566 -17.58 -3.90 28.74
N PRO A 567 -18.75 -4.11 29.36
CA PRO A 567 -19.08 -3.55 30.68
C PRO A 567 -18.14 -4.03 31.80
N ALA A 568 -17.42 -5.13 31.59
CA ALA A 568 -16.40 -5.66 32.49
C ALA A 568 -15.10 -4.82 32.53
N ARG A 569 -14.85 -3.93 31.55
CA ARG A 569 -13.68 -3.03 31.59
C ARG A 569 -13.80 -2.09 32.78
N ARG A 570 -12.96 -2.32 33.79
CA ARG A 570 -12.95 -1.55 35.04
C ARG A 570 -12.31 -0.19 34.80
N ILE A 571 -13.03 0.87 35.15
CA ILE A 571 -12.39 2.17 35.42
C ILE A 571 -11.67 2.01 36.76
N VAL A 572 -10.34 1.94 36.72
CA VAL A 572 -9.49 1.95 37.91
C VAL A 572 -9.21 3.41 38.27
N ASP A 573 -9.27 3.75 39.57
CA ASP A 573 -8.83 5.05 40.06
C ASP A 573 -7.29 5.12 39.92
N ALA A 574 -6.82 5.85 38.91
CA ALA A 574 -5.45 5.81 38.42
C ALA A 574 -4.99 7.16 37.86
N SER A 575 -3.70 7.45 38.00
CA SER A 575 -3.06 8.64 37.45
C SER A 575 -2.90 8.57 35.93
N TYR A 576 -3.09 9.69 35.23
CA TYR A 576 -2.69 9.82 33.83
C TYR A 576 -1.15 9.90 33.74
N VAL A 577 -0.53 8.89 33.12
CA VAL A 577 0.93 8.76 32.98
C VAL A 577 1.38 8.61 31.52
N ARG A 578 2.68 8.75 31.27
CA ARG A 578 3.35 8.41 30.00
C ARG A 578 4.50 7.45 30.30
N GLU A 579 4.16 6.26 30.74
CA GLU A 579 5.09 5.25 31.26
C GLU A 579 4.86 3.92 30.54
N ILE A 580 5.91 3.09 30.46
CA ILE A 580 5.81 1.71 29.99
C ILE A 580 5.53 0.83 31.21
N SER A 581 4.56 -0.08 31.10
CA SER A 581 4.27 -1.02 32.20
C SER A 581 5.50 -1.88 32.52
N PRO A 582 5.88 -2.06 33.80
CA PRO A 582 6.95 -2.98 34.17
C PRO A 582 6.75 -4.43 33.66
N THR A 583 5.50 -4.82 33.37
CA THR A 583 5.16 -6.15 32.80
C THR A 583 5.61 -6.34 31.34
N PHE A 584 6.03 -5.28 30.65
CA PHE A 584 6.47 -5.32 29.24
C PHE A 584 8.01 -5.38 29.10
N LEU A 585 8.76 -5.32 30.21
CA LEU A 585 10.23 -5.10 30.20
C LEU A 585 11.08 -6.35 29.90
N ASP A 586 10.49 -7.54 29.82
CA ASP A 586 11.17 -8.72 29.27
C ASP A 586 11.08 -8.71 27.74
N TYR A 587 12.22 -8.56 27.09
CA TYR A 587 12.34 -8.51 25.64
C TYR A 587 13.00 -9.76 25.03
N TRP A 588 13.51 -10.70 25.83
CA TRP A 588 14.48 -11.71 25.39
C TRP A 588 14.01 -13.16 25.58
N THR A 589 13.15 -13.43 26.57
CA THR A 589 12.59 -14.77 26.83
C THR A 589 11.79 -15.28 25.62
N GLN A 590 10.90 -14.49 25.04
CA GLN A 590 10.12 -14.97 23.89
C GLN A 590 10.91 -15.12 22.56
N PRO A 591 11.86 -14.25 22.20
CA PRO A 591 12.82 -14.56 21.14
C PRO A 591 13.56 -15.89 21.34
N ARG A 592 13.94 -16.22 22.58
CA ARG A 592 14.58 -17.50 22.92
C ARG A 592 13.61 -18.67 22.75
N LEU A 593 12.37 -18.54 23.22
CA LEU A 593 11.30 -19.53 23.00
C LEU A 593 11.07 -19.79 21.50
N PHE A 594 11.00 -18.74 20.67
CA PHE A 594 10.89 -18.88 19.22
C PHE A 594 12.09 -19.64 18.66
N TYR A 595 13.31 -19.19 18.92
CA TYR A 595 14.55 -19.80 18.41
C TYR A 595 14.72 -21.27 18.80
N ASN A 596 14.40 -21.64 20.06
CA ASN A 596 14.43 -23.02 20.53
C ASN A 596 13.41 -23.93 19.81
N SER A 597 12.32 -23.36 19.28
CA SER A 597 11.20 -24.11 18.68
C SER A 597 11.36 -24.39 17.19
N LEU A 598 12.54 -24.06 16.63
CA LEU A 598 12.89 -24.24 15.23
C LEU A 598 13.81 -25.44 15.03
N LEU A 599 13.82 -25.99 13.81
CA LEU A 599 14.78 -27.02 13.43
C LEU A 599 16.22 -26.44 13.41
N PRO A 600 17.28 -27.25 13.63
CA PRO A 600 18.67 -26.77 13.56
C PRO A 600 19.03 -26.07 12.24
N ALA A 601 18.43 -26.51 11.13
CA ALA A 601 18.59 -25.85 9.84
C ALA A 601 17.90 -24.47 9.76
N GLU A 602 16.74 -24.29 10.41
CA GLU A 602 16.05 -23.00 10.51
C GLU A 602 16.80 -22.02 11.44
N GLN A 603 17.37 -22.53 12.54
CA GLN A 603 18.27 -21.76 13.41
C GLN A 603 19.50 -21.26 12.61
N GLN A 604 20.10 -22.13 11.79
CA GLN A 604 21.18 -21.76 10.88
C GLN A 604 20.74 -20.72 9.83
N MET A 605 19.49 -20.77 9.33
CA MET A 605 18.95 -19.75 8.43
C MET A 605 18.88 -18.38 9.10
N ILE A 606 18.38 -18.28 10.34
CA ILE A 606 18.35 -17.02 11.10
C ILE A 606 19.76 -16.49 11.31
N ILE A 607 20.71 -17.34 11.70
CA ILE A 607 22.12 -16.97 11.86
C ILE A 607 22.69 -16.46 10.54
N ASN A 608 22.43 -17.13 9.42
CA ASN A 608 22.94 -16.71 8.12
C ASN A 608 22.26 -15.42 7.61
N ALA A 609 20.99 -15.19 7.93
CA ALA A 609 20.30 -13.92 7.67
C ALA A 609 20.91 -12.78 8.50
N LEU A 610 21.17 -13.00 9.81
CA LEU A 610 21.88 -12.04 10.67
C LEU A 610 23.28 -11.73 10.15
N ARG A 611 24.06 -12.76 9.79
CA ARG A 611 25.40 -12.60 9.17
C ARG A 611 25.32 -11.77 7.90
N PHE A 612 24.35 -12.03 7.03
CA PHE A 612 24.13 -11.28 5.80
C PHE A 612 23.77 -9.81 6.07
N GLU A 613 22.75 -9.54 6.88
CA GLU A 613 22.28 -8.16 7.09
C GLU A 613 23.30 -7.32 7.88
N LEU A 614 23.92 -7.88 8.92
CA LEU A 614 24.95 -7.17 9.72
C LEU A 614 26.25 -6.94 8.93
N ALA A 615 26.57 -7.74 7.90
CA ALA A 615 27.70 -7.46 7.02
C ALA A 615 27.52 -6.18 6.18
N HIS A 616 26.29 -5.69 6.02
CA HIS A 616 26.00 -4.41 5.36
C HIS A 616 26.03 -3.22 6.33
N VAL A 617 25.98 -3.44 7.64
CA VAL A 617 26.03 -2.40 8.68
C VAL A 617 27.45 -1.86 8.82
N GLN A 618 27.66 -0.61 8.44
CA GLN A 618 28.99 -0.01 8.41
C GLN A 618 29.54 0.24 9.83
N SER A 619 28.70 0.76 10.73
CA SER A 619 29.06 1.11 12.10
C SER A 619 29.39 -0.12 12.95
N MET A 620 30.67 -0.24 13.33
CA MET A 620 31.14 -1.24 14.29
C MET A 620 30.39 -1.16 15.63
N GLN A 621 30.04 0.05 16.10
CA GLN A 621 29.31 0.21 17.36
C GLN A 621 27.90 -0.35 17.28
N VAL A 622 27.21 -0.17 16.14
CA VAL A 622 25.86 -0.75 15.92
C VAL A 622 25.94 -2.27 15.89
N ARG A 623 26.93 -2.84 15.18
CA ARG A 623 27.21 -4.28 15.21
C ARG A 623 27.44 -4.79 16.64
N SER A 624 28.35 -4.18 17.40
CA SER A 624 28.61 -4.55 18.80
C SER A 624 27.37 -4.45 19.70
N ASN A 625 26.60 -3.36 19.58
CA ASN A 625 25.37 -3.18 20.34
C ASN A 625 24.33 -4.26 20.02
N PHE A 626 24.18 -4.62 18.75
CA PHE A 626 23.24 -5.66 18.34
C PHE A 626 23.69 -7.06 18.77
N ILE A 627 25.00 -7.38 18.66
CA ILE A 627 25.57 -8.62 19.22
C ILE A 627 25.30 -8.73 20.72
N ALA A 628 25.44 -7.63 21.47
CA ALA A 628 25.10 -7.61 22.90
C ALA A 628 23.60 -7.90 23.17
N GLN A 629 22.69 -7.43 22.32
CA GLN A 629 21.26 -7.74 22.44
C GLN A 629 20.93 -9.20 22.14
N ILE A 630 21.47 -9.79 21.06
CA ILE A 630 21.21 -11.20 20.76
C ILE A 630 21.91 -12.14 21.75
N ASN A 631 23.01 -11.72 22.37
CA ASN A 631 23.64 -12.43 23.49
C ASN A 631 22.76 -12.49 24.75
N MET A 632 21.74 -11.64 24.91
CA MET A 632 20.75 -11.79 25.98
C MET A 632 19.71 -12.89 25.67
N VAL A 633 19.57 -13.27 24.40
CA VAL A 633 18.67 -14.34 23.93
C VAL A 633 19.40 -15.68 23.93
N ASP A 634 20.55 -15.75 23.25
CA ASP A 634 21.37 -16.95 23.15
C ASP A 634 22.84 -16.63 22.84
N ASN A 635 23.77 -17.23 23.59
CA ASN A 635 25.21 -16.99 23.43
C ASN A 635 25.81 -17.67 22.19
N ASP A 636 25.40 -18.90 21.88
CA ASP A 636 25.95 -19.66 20.75
C ASP A 636 25.65 -18.94 19.43
N MET A 637 24.39 -18.57 19.23
CA MET A 637 23.94 -17.73 18.12
C MET A 637 24.71 -16.40 18.07
N ALA A 638 24.91 -15.71 19.21
CA ALA A 638 25.66 -14.46 19.25
C ALA A 638 27.12 -14.62 18.83
N VAL A 639 27.81 -15.67 19.28
CA VAL A 639 29.19 -16.01 18.92
C VAL A 639 29.30 -16.39 17.43
N ARG A 640 28.37 -17.21 16.93
CA ARG A 640 28.33 -17.66 15.53
C ARG A 640 28.07 -16.50 14.55
N VAL A 641 27.26 -15.52 14.94
CA VAL A 641 27.07 -14.29 14.15
C VAL A 641 28.29 -13.37 14.26
N ALA A 642 28.77 -13.07 15.47
CA ALA A 642 29.89 -12.16 15.73
C ALA A 642 31.16 -12.54 14.95
N THR A 643 31.48 -13.84 14.89
CA THR A 643 32.62 -14.40 14.16
C THR A 643 32.64 -13.99 12.67
N ALA A 644 31.49 -13.98 12.01
CA ALA A 644 31.40 -13.67 10.57
C ALA A 644 31.49 -12.17 10.26
N ILE A 645 31.17 -11.30 11.22
CA ILE A 645 31.11 -9.84 11.05
C ILE A 645 32.26 -9.10 11.74
N GLY A 646 33.25 -9.82 12.28
CA GLY A 646 34.45 -9.26 12.89
C GLY A 646 34.23 -8.59 14.25
N ILE A 647 33.32 -9.15 15.07
CA ILE A 647 33.09 -8.72 16.46
C ILE A 647 33.64 -9.78 17.40
N ASP A 648 34.28 -9.36 18.50
CA ASP A 648 34.79 -10.26 19.54
C ASP A 648 33.64 -11.08 20.17
N SER A 649 33.88 -12.37 20.41
CA SER A 649 32.90 -13.28 21.01
C SER A 649 32.42 -12.79 22.38
N PRO A 650 31.11 -12.52 22.59
CA PRO A 650 30.61 -12.05 23.87
C PRO A 650 30.61 -13.17 24.92
N SER A 651 30.87 -12.80 26.17
CA SER A 651 30.66 -13.70 27.31
C SER A 651 29.16 -13.97 27.53
N PRO A 652 28.75 -15.19 27.93
CA PRO A 652 27.35 -15.50 28.20
C PRO A 652 26.71 -14.59 29.26
N ASN A 653 25.48 -14.14 29.03
CA ASN A 653 24.65 -13.48 30.04
C ASN A 653 23.35 -14.28 30.26
N PRO A 654 23.33 -15.24 31.20
CA PRO A 654 22.25 -16.22 31.32
C PRO A 654 20.91 -15.69 31.88
N THR A 655 20.73 -14.36 31.98
CA THR A 655 19.58 -13.74 32.67
C THR A 655 18.21 -14.19 32.11
N TYR A 656 18.11 -14.43 30.80
CA TYR A 656 16.86 -14.83 30.11
C TYR A 656 16.99 -16.18 29.36
N TYR A 657 18.07 -16.94 29.59
CA TYR A 657 18.28 -18.20 28.90
C TYR A 657 17.35 -19.29 29.45
N HIS A 658 16.76 -20.07 28.55
CA HIS A 658 15.98 -21.25 28.90
C HIS A 658 15.91 -22.20 27.71
N ASP A 659 15.51 -23.45 27.95
CA ASP A 659 15.40 -24.48 26.91
C ASP A 659 13.94 -24.85 26.56
N ASN A 660 12.97 -24.09 27.11
CA ASN A 660 11.55 -24.22 26.74
C ASN A 660 11.33 -24.04 25.23
N THR A 661 10.40 -24.83 24.70
CA THR A 661 9.91 -24.80 23.31
C THR A 661 8.38 -24.68 23.29
N THR A 662 7.81 -24.37 22.13
CA THR A 662 6.38 -24.47 21.84
C THR A 662 6.16 -25.08 20.45
N THR A 663 4.95 -25.57 20.21
CA THR A 663 4.55 -26.22 18.96
C THR A 663 4.27 -25.22 17.83
N ASP A 664 4.30 -25.75 16.60
CA ASP A 664 3.83 -25.11 15.35
C ASP A 664 4.49 -23.76 14.95
N LEU A 665 5.68 -23.47 15.49
CA LEU A 665 6.47 -22.29 15.07
C LEU A 665 7.39 -22.56 13.88
N SER A 666 7.93 -23.78 13.74
CA SER A 666 8.71 -24.18 12.56
C SER A 666 7.85 -24.14 11.29
N ILE A 667 8.46 -23.78 10.17
CA ILE A 667 7.87 -23.81 8.82
C ILE A 667 8.17 -25.13 8.13
N PHE A 668 9.38 -25.66 8.32
CA PHE A 668 9.87 -26.85 7.60
C PHE A 668 9.70 -28.16 8.38
N ASN A 669 9.19 -28.12 9.61
CA ASN A 669 8.82 -29.31 10.38
C ASN A 669 7.44 -29.85 9.98
N GLY A 670 7.37 -30.48 8.80
CA GLY A 670 6.16 -31.08 8.25
C GLY A 670 6.21 -31.19 6.73
N THR A 671 5.11 -31.64 6.14
CA THR A 671 4.89 -31.64 4.68
C THR A 671 3.66 -30.80 4.35
N LEU A 672 3.60 -30.26 3.13
CA LEU A 672 2.40 -29.59 2.62
C LEU A 672 1.22 -30.55 2.53
N SER A 673 0.00 -30.03 2.75
CA SER A 673 -1.25 -30.81 2.66
C SER A 673 -1.65 -31.12 1.20
N THR A 674 -1.07 -30.41 0.23
CA THR A 674 -1.37 -30.56 -1.20
C THR A 674 -0.23 -29.97 -2.04
N ILE A 675 -0.11 -30.44 -3.29
CA ILE A 675 0.76 -29.84 -4.32
C ILE A 675 0.00 -28.88 -5.25
N ALA A 676 -1.27 -28.59 -4.95
CA ALA A 676 -2.13 -27.78 -5.81
C ALA A 676 -1.60 -26.33 -5.96
N GLY A 677 -1.36 -25.93 -7.20
CA GLY A 677 -0.77 -24.64 -7.55
C GLY A 677 0.73 -24.51 -7.28
N LEU A 678 1.45 -25.60 -6.98
CA LEU A 678 2.91 -25.65 -7.12
C LEU A 678 3.28 -25.73 -8.61
N SER A 679 4.43 -25.17 -9.00
CA SER A 679 4.90 -25.13 -10.39
C SER A 679 6.08 -26.06 -10.59
N VAL A 680 6.11 -26.83 -11.68
CA VAL A 680 7.19 -27.76 -12.00
C VAL A 680 7.78 -27.42 -13.36
N GLY A 681 9.07 -27.07 -13.39
CA GLY A 681 9.79 -26.79 -14.63
C GLY A 681 10.27 -28.10 -15.28
N ILE A 682 9.72 -28.44 -16.44
CA ILE A 682 10.02 -29.69 -17.14
C ILE A 682 10.96 -29.37 -18.31
N LEU A 683 12.24 -29.69 -18.14
CA LEU A 683 13.30 -29.39 -19.09
C LEU A 683 13.27 -30.39 -20.25
N ALA A 684 13.15 -29.88 -21.46
CA ALA A 684 13.03 -30.63 -22.70
C ALA A 684 13.81 -29.97 -23.85
N THR A 685 13.88 -30.63 -25.01
CA THR A 685 14.54 -30.07 -26.19
C THR A 685 13.68 -30.17 -27.45
N ILE A 686 13.62 -29.09 -28.24
CA ILE A 686 12.99 -29.06 -29.55
C ILE A 686 13.70 -29.97 -30.57
N ASN A 687 14.94 -30.37 -30.28
CA ASN A 687 15.72 -31.30 -31.10
C ASN A 687 15.33 -32.78 -30.89
N SER A 688 14.39 -33.08 -29.99
CA SER A 688 13.84 -34.42 -29.76
C SER A 688 12.32 -34.36 -29.56
N SER A 689 11.55 -34.88 -30.51
CA SER A 689 10.08 -34.91 -30.38
C SER A 689 9.62 -35.76 -29.19
N SER A 690 10.31 -36.86 -28.88
CA SER A 690 10.01 -37.71 -27.72
C SER A 690 10.28 -37.00 -26.38
N SER A 691 11.26 -36.09 -26.32
CA SER A 691 11.50 -35.23 -25.14
C SER A 691 10.28 -34.32 -24.87
N ILE A 692 9.75 -33.67 -25.91
CA ILE A 692 8.56 -32.80 -25.83
C ILE A 692 7.30 -33.63 -25.49
N GLU A 693 7.10 -34.78 -26.14
CA GLU A 693 5.97 -35.68 -25.85
C GLU A 693 6.00 -36.19 -24.40
N GLN A 694 7.17 -36.61 -23.90
CA GLN A 694 7.37 -36.99 -22.50
C GLN A 694 7.09 -35.82 -21.56
N ALA A 695 7.55 -34.61 -21.89
CA ALA A 695 7.31 -33.41 -21.08
C ALA A 695 5.83 -33.07 -20.97
N ARG A 696 5.07 -33.12 -22.08
CA ARG A 696 3.61 -32.91 -22.10
C ARG A 696 2.86 -33.96 -21.29
N ALA A 697 3.25 -35.24 -21.39
CA ALA A 697 2.64 -36.32 -20.62
C ALA A 697 2.87 -36.14 -19.11
N LEU A 698 4.07 -35.71 -18.70
CA LEU A 698 4.38 -35.36 -17.32
C LEU A 698 3.59 -34.14 -16.83
N ALA A 699 3.50 -33.08 -17.64
CA ALA A 699 2.72 -31.88 -17.32
C ALA A 699 1.23 -32.22 -17.11
N GLN A 700 0.64 -33.02 -18.00
CA GLN A 700 -0.74 -33.50 -17.87
C GLN A 700 -0.94 -34.37 -16.62
N SER A 701 0.03 -35.21 -16.29
CA SER A 701 0.00 -36.06 -15.10
C SER A 701 0.08 -35.26 -13.80
N LEU A 702 0.89 -34.19 -13.77
CA LEU A 702 0.97 -33.25 -12.64
C LEU A 702 -0.32 -32.41 -12.52
N ALA A 703 -0.88 -31.95 -13.64
CA ALA A 703 -2.13 -31.21 -13.68
C ALA A 703 -3.32 -32.01 -13.10
N SER A 704 -3.33 -33.34 -13.28
CA SER A 704 -4.33 -34.22 -12.64
C SER A 704 -4.31 -34.18 -11.10
N SER A 705 -3.19 -33.77 -10.52
CA SER A 705 -2.98 -33.58 -9.07
C SER A 705 -2.97 -32.09 -8.67
N GLY A 706 -3.37 -31.19 -9.58
CA GLY A 706 -3.46 -29.74 -9.34
C GLY A 706 -2.14 -28.96 -9.45
N ALA A 707 -1.02 -29.61 -9.76
CA ALA A 707 0.28 -28.95 -9.95
C ALA A 707 0.46 -28.47 -11.40
N ASN A 708 1.12 -27.32 -11.57
CA ASN A 708 1.36 -26.68 -12.86
C ASN A 708 2.66 -27.20 -13.49
N GLY A 709 2.58 -28.22 -14.34
CA GLY A 709 3.72 -28.61 -15.18
C GLY A 709 3.93 -27.60 -16.31
N ILE A 710 5.15 -27.08 -16.45
CA ILE A 710 5.53 -26.06 -17.44
C ILE A 710 6.66 -26.64 -18.29
N VAL A 711 6.41 -26.87 -19.58
CA VAL A 711 7.40 -27.42 -20.52
C VAL A 711 8.36 -26.33 -20.99
N ILE A 712 9.65 -26.55 -20.78
CA ILE A 712 10.73 -25.59 -21.04
C ILE A 712 11.66 -26.15 -22.11
N ALA A 713 11.84 -25.41 -23.21
CA ALA A 713 12.74 -25.79 -24.30
C ALA A 713 13.49 -24.57 -24.89
N GLU A 714 14.24 -24.75 -25.97
CA GLU A 714 15.07 -23.69 -26.57
C GLU A 714 14.25 -22.59 -27.26
N ALA A 715 13.08 -22.92 -27.82
CA ALA A 715 12.18 -22.01 -28.50
C ALA A 715 10.71 -22.43 -28.31
N LEU A 716 9.78 -21.47 -28.45
CA LEU A 716 8.34 -21.76 -28.41
C LEU A 716 7.91 -22.52 -29.67
N GLN A 717 7.19 -23.63 -29.48
CA GLN A 717 6.54 -24.45 -30.50
C GLN A 717 5.35 -25.19 -29.87
N ASP A 718 4.63 -26.02 -30.62
CA ASP A 718 3.53 -26.82 -30.03
C ASP A 718 4.04 -27.69 -28.87
N GLY A 719 3.38 -27.57 -27.72
CA GLY A 719 3.76 -28.27 -26.49
C GLY A 719 4.94 -27.68 -25.70
N VAL A 720 5.39 -26.45 -25.99
CA VAL A 720 6.38 -25.72 -25.17
C VAL A 720 5.74 -24.46 -24.59
N ASP A 721 5.71 -24.36 -23.26
CA ASP A 721 5.08 -23.26 -22.53
C ASP A 721 6.05 -22.08 -22.29
N MET A 722 7.35 -22.37 -22.13
CA MET A 722 8.36 -21.37 -21.80
C MET A 722 9.70 -21.68 -22.49
N THR A 723 10.50 -20.66 -22.76
CA THR A 723 11.85 -20.82 -23.31
C THR A 723 12.92 -20.79 -22.21
N TYR A 724 14.05 -21.47 -22.43
CA TYR A 724 15.18 -21.45 -21.51
C TYR A 724 15.64 -20.03 -21.14
N ILE A 725 15.57 -19.07 -22.08
CA ILE A 725 15.94 -17.66 -21.82
C ILE A 725 14.97 -16.96 -20.84
N ALA A 726 13.69 -17.33 -20.85
CA ALA A 726 12.66 -16.80 -19.96
C ALA A 726 12.51 -17.58 -18.63
N SER A 727 13.14 -18.75 -18.51
CA SER A 727 13.07 -19.61 -17.31
C SER A 727 14.26 -19.44 -16.37
N ASP A 728 14.00 -19.58 -15.07
CA ASP A 728 14.99 -19.65 -13.99
C ASP A 728 14.50 -20.63 -12.90
N ALA A 729 15.40 -21.27 -12.15
CA ALA A 729 15.07 -22.20 -11.07
C ALA A 729 14.16 -21.59 -9.99
N VAL A 730 14.24 -20.28 -9.74
CA VAL A 730 13.39 -19.61 -8.74
C VAL A 730 11.90 -19.62 -9.08
N LEU A 731 11.53 -19.80 -10.35
CA LEU A 731 10.14 -19.75 -10.80
C LEU A 731 9.35 -21.06 -10.53
N PHE A 732 10.05 -22.15 -10.23
CA PHE A 732 9.48 -23.49 -10.11
C PHE A 732 9.76 -24.09 -8.74
N ASP A 733 8.84 -24.88 -8.20
CA ASP A 733 8.97 -25.60 -6.94
C ASP A 733 9.77 -26.89 -7.08
N GLY A 734 9.70 -27.54 -8.24
CA GLY A 734 10.52 -28.68 -8.61
C GLY A 734 10.96 -28.65 -10.07
N ILE A 735 12.00 -29.42 -10.40
CA ILE A 735 12.53 -29.54 -11.76
C ILE A 735 12.48 -31.01 -12.21
N VAL A 736 12.07 -31.26 -13.45
CA VAL A 736 12.16 -32.59 -14.08
C VAL A 736 12.95 -32.47 -15.37
N ILE A 737 13.97 -33.31 -15.55
CA ILE A 737 14.78 -33.37 -16.76
C ILE A 737 14.32 -34.57 -17.59
N THR A 738 13.81 -34.32 -18.80
CA THR A 738 13.35 -35.37 -19.71
C THR A 738 14.49 -36.06 -20.45
N ASP A 739 14.20 -37.25 -20.98
CA ASP A 739 15.10 -37.98 -21.87
C ASP A 739 15.40 -37.19 -23.16
N GLY A 740 16.54 -37.46 -23.78
CA GLY A 740 17.00 -36.77 -25.00
C GLY A 740 17.58 -35.37 -24.80
N THR A 741 17.67 -34.88 -23.55
CA THR A 741 18.19 -33.54 -23.23
C THR A 741 19.70 -33.46 -22.99
N GLN A 742 20.44 -34.59 -23.04
CA GLN A 742 21.85 -34.68 -22.67
C GLN A 742 22.76 -33.66 -23.37
N ALA A 743 22.49 -33.37 -24.66
CA ALA A 743 23.24 -32.41 -25.47
C ALA A 743 23.17 -30.95 -24.94
N LEU A 744 22.13 -30.61 -24.16
CA LEU A 744 21.98 -29.29 -23.53
C LEU A 744 22.95 -29.06 -22.36
N PHE A 745 23.48 -30.14 -21.78
CA PHE A 745 24.37 -30.12 -20.61
C PHE A 745 25.84 -30.38 -20.96
N GLU A 746 26.15 -30.67 -22.23
CA GLU A 746 27.51 -30.85 -22.70
C GLU A 746 28.28 -29.54 -22.84
N SER A 747 29.61 -29.60 -22.72
CA SER A 747 30.51 -28.46 -22.92
C SER A 747 31.08 -28.46 -24.36
N GLY A 748 30.22 -28.33 -25.37
CA GLY A 748 30.59 -28.47 -26.79
C GLY A 748 30.06 -27.34 -27.71
N PRO A 749 30.53 -27.23 -28.96
CA PRO A 749 29.98 -26.25 -29.92
C PRO A 749 28.50 -26.49 -30.24
N THR A 750 28.06 -27.75 -30.21
CA THR A 750 26.68 -28.21 -30.44
C THR A 750 25.70 -27.78 -29.34
N SER A 751 26.17 -27.64 -28.10
CA SER A 751 25.38 -27.14 -26.95
C SER A 751 25.22 -25.61 -26.93
N LYS A 752 25.98 -24.89 -27.77
CA LYS A 752 25.99 -23.42 -27.82
C LYS A 752 24.97 -22.93 -28.85
N THR A 753 23.92 -22.31 -28.36
CA THR A 753 22.93 -21.59 -29.17
C THR A 753 22.86 -20.13 -28.78
N ALA A 754 22.35 -19.28 -29.68
CA ALA A 754 22.05 -17.87 -29.40
C ALA A 754 20.67 -17.69 -28.72
N LEU A 755 19.89 -18.76 -28.58
CA LEU A 755 18.52 -18.71 -28.05
C LEU A 755 18.45 -18.47 -26.53
N TYR A 756 19.53 -18.75 -25.78
CA TYR A 756 19.62 -18.53 -24.34
C TYR A 756 21.06 -18.31 -23.88
N PRO A 757 21.30 -17.71 -22.69
CA PRO A 757 22.64 -17.50 -22.15
C PRO A 757 23.43 -18.82 -21.96
N PRO A 758 24.76 -18.82 -22.13
CA PRO A 758 25.58 -20.03 -21.98
C PRO A 758 25.29 -20.79 -20.67
N GLN A 759 25.18 -22.11 -20.76
CA GLN A 759 24.89 -23.02 -19.63
C GLN A 759 23.52 -22.84 -18.94
N ARG A 760 22.57 -22.06 -19.48
CA ARG A 760 21.24 -21.85 -18.85
C ARG A 760 20.49 -23.13 -18.45
N PRO A 761 20.42 -24.21 -19.25
CA PRO A 761 19.79 -25.47 -18.79
C PRO A 761 20.49 -26.06 -17.55
N LEU A 762 21.82 -26.06 -17.53
CA LEU A 762 22.62 -26.55 -16.42
C LEU A 762 22.51 -25.66 -15.17
N SER A 763 22.44 -24.33 -15.33
CA SER A 763 22.26 -23.43 -14.19
C SER A 763 20.91 -23.66 -13.51
N ILE A 764 19.82 -23.85 -14.27
CA ILE A 764 18.50 -24.17 -13.69
C ILE A 764 18.56 -25.43 -12.80
N VAL A 765 19.24 -26.49 -13.25
CA VAL A 765 19.39 -27.73 -12.47
C VAL A 765 20.23 -27.52 -11.20
N ARG A 766 21.39 -26.89 -11.33
CA ARG A 766 22.30 -26.60 -10.21
C ARG A 766 21.64 -25.68 -9.18
N ASP A 767 21.02 -24.61 -9.65
CA ASP A 767 20.43 -23.58 -8.80
C ASP A 767 19.17 -24.12 -8.11
N ALA A 768 18.38 -24.97 -8.77
CA ALA A 768 17.30 -25.72 -8.11
C ALA A 768 17.81 -26.63 -6.97
N TYR A 769 18.96 -27.29 -7.16
CA TYR A 769 19.55 -28.15 -6.13
C TYR A 769 20.04 -27.33 -4.93
N PHE A 770 20.72 -26.22 -5.21
CA PHE A 770 21.16 -25.21 -4.24
C PHE A 770 19.99 -24.55 -3.49
N TYR A 771 18.84 -24.38 -4.14
CA TYR A 771 17.58 -23.92 -3.52
C TYR A 771 16.80 -25.05 -2.83
N ALA A 772 17.43 -26.20 -2.59
CA ALA A 772 16.88 -27.35 -1.88
C ALA A 772 15.58 -27.93 -2.47
N LYS A 773 15.33 -27.71 -3.77
CA LYS A 773 14.11 -28.17 -4.45
C LYS A 773 14.15 -29.67 -4.77
N PRO A 774 12.99 -30.35 -4.90
CA PRO A 774 12.88 -31.65 -5.54
C PRO A 774 13.34 -31.62 -7.00
N ILE A 775 14.14 -32.61 -7.42
CA ILE A 775 14.61 -32.74 -8.80
C ILE A 775 14.51 -34.18 -9.28
N ALA A 776 13.98 -34.39 -10.49
CA ALA A 776 13.98 -35.67 -11.18
C ALA A 776 14.74 -35.61 -12.51
N ALA A 777 15.32 -36.73 -12.93
CA ALA A 777 15.90 -36.89 -14.26
C ALA A 777 15.65 -38.29 -14.82
N ILE A 778 15.26 -38.35 -16.09
CA ILE A 778 14.82 -39.57 -16.79
C ILE A 778 15.84 -39.95 -17.87
N ALA A 779 16.27 -41.21 -17.88
CA ALA A 779 17.21 -41.79 -18.85
C ALA A 779 18.43 -40.87 -19.12
N GLU A 780 18.70 -40.48 -20.36
CA GLU A 780 19.87 -39.66 -20.71
C GLU A 780 19.83 -38.25 -20.08
N GLY A 781 18.65 -37.78 -19.65
CA GLY A 781 18.47 -36.56 -18.86
C GLY A 781 19.23 -36.58 -17.52
N GLN A 782 19.58 -37.75 -16.99
CA GLN A 782 20.45 -37.90 -15.81
C GLN A 782 21.82 -37.23 -16.01
N THR A 783 22.27 -37.07 -17.27
CA THR A 783 23.46 -36.28 -17.62
C THR A 783 23.43 -34.87 -17.03
N GLY A 784 22.26 -34.22 -16.97
CA GLY A 784 22.13 -32.88 -16.40
C GLY A 784 22.46 -32.81 -14.90
N LEU A 785 22.05 -33.82 -14.13
CA LEU A 785 22.38 -33.96 -12.71
C LEU A 785 23.88 -34.24 -12.52
N LEU A 786 24.43 -35.20 -13.26
CA LEU A 786 25.84 -35.57 -13.18
C LEU A 786 26.77 -34.41 -13.57
N ARG A 787 26.36 -33.58 -14.55
CA ARG A 787 27.08 -32.35 -14.94
C ARG A 787 26.97 -31.21 -13.91
N ALA A 788 25.96 -31.26 -13.03
CA ALA A 788 25.79 -30.35 -11.91
C ALA A 788 26.45 -30.85 -10.61
N ASP A 789 27.17 -31.98 -10.66
CA ASP A 789 27.76 -32.70 -9.52
C ASP A 789 26.71 -33.17 -8.47
N ILE A 790 25.51 -33.51 -8.95
CA ILE A 790 24.40 -34.00 -8.13
C ILE A 790 24.37 -35.53 -8.19
N GLN A 791 24.52 -36.17 -7.04
CA GLN A 791 24.48 -37.62 -6.89
C GLN A 791 23.04 -38.13 -6.73
N GLY A 792 22.72 -39.29 -7.33
CA GLY A 792 21.38 -39.88 -7.28
C GLY A 792 20.93 -40.40 -5.91
N SER A 793 21.82 -40.41 -4.91
CA SER A 793 21.49 -40.79 -3.52
C SER A 793 21.17 -39.60 -2.61
N SER A 794 21.22 -38.36 -3.12
CA SER A 794 20.84 -37.17 -2.35
C SER A 794 19.33 -37.13 -2.11
N PRO A 795 18.84 -36.82 -0.90
CA PRO A 795 17.42 -36.62 -0.63
C PRO A 795 16.76 -35.60 -1.57
N GLY A 796 15.58 -35.93 -2.08
CA GLY A 796 14.85 -35.12 -3.05
C GLY A 796 15.47 -35.09 -4.45
N VAL A 797 16.31 -36.07 -4.79
CA VAL A 797 16.82 -36.30 -6.14
C VAL A 797 16.36 -37.69 -6.62
N ARG A 798 15.76 -37.77 -7.81
CA ARG A 798 15.31 -39.03 -8.41
C ARG A 798 15.93 -39.23 -9.79
N MET A 799 16.75 -40.27 -9.93
CA MET A 799 17.27 -40.76 -11.21
C MET A 799 16.50 -42.02 -11.60
N VAL A 800 15.78 -41.98 -12.73
CA VAL A 800 14.96 -43.10 -13.23
C VAL A 800 15.27 -43.40 -14.69
N ASN A 801 15.03 -44.63 -15.14
CA ASN A 801 15.25 -45.04 -16.53
C ASN A 801 14.01 -44.83 -17.40
N SER A 802 12.81 -44.86 -16.81
CA SER A 802 11.55 -44.59 -17.49
C SER A 802 10.59 -43.78 -16.61
N THR A 803 9.68 -43.04 -17.23
CA THR A 803 8.52 -42.46 -16.54
C THR A 803 7.54 -43.52 -16.02
N THR A 804 7.67 -44.76 -16.51
CA THR A 804 6.91 -45.94 -16.07
C THR A 804 7.60 -46.73 -14.96
N ASP A 805 8.74 -46.28 -14.44
CA ASP A 805 9.39 -46.95 -13.31
C ASP A 805 8.50 -46.84 -12.07
N ASP A 806 8.19 -47.97 -11.44
CA ASP A 806 7.19 -48.08 -10.38
C ASP A 806 7.42 -47.06 -9.26
N GLY A 807 6.43 -46.22 -8.99
CA GLY A 807 6.47 -45.20 -7.95
C GLY A 807 7.22 -43.91 -8.28
N PHE A 808 7.77 -43.74 -9.50
CA PHE A 808 8.49 -42.51 -9.88
C PHE A 808 7.65 -41.23 -9.63
N LEU A 809 6.49 -41.13 -10.27
CA LEU A 809 5.68 -39.91 -10.26
C LEU A 809 5.12 -39.63 -8.87
N ASP A 810 4.65 -40.65 -8.16
CA ASP A 810 4.08 -40.48 -6.82
C ASP A 810 5.15 -40.12 -5.79
N GLY A 811 6.35 -40.72 -5.88
CA GLY A 811 7.49 -40.29 -5.09
C GLY A 811 7.94 -38.86 -5.40
N PHE A 812 7.88 -38.40 -6.65
CA PHE A 812 8.16 -36.99 -6.97
C PHE A 812 7.08 -36.03 -6.42
N LYS A 813 5.81 -36.47 -6.32
CA LYS A 813 4.76 -35.72 -5.62
C LYS A 813 5.01 -35.68 -4.10
N GLU A 814 5.48 -36.76 -3.50
CA GLU A 814 5.93 -36.77 -2.09
C GLU A 814 7.06 -35.76 -1.86
N ASP A 815 8.05 -35.72 -2.76
CA ASP A 815 9.14 -34.74 -2.66
C ASP A 815 8.66 -33.28 -2.84
N LEU A 816 7.64 -33.06 -3.67
CA LEU A 816 6.97 -31.75 -3.80
C LEU A 816 6.18 -31.36 -2.53
N MET A 817 5.58 -32.32 -1.83
CA MET A 817 4.95 -32.08 -0.52
C MET A 817 5.99 -31.82 0.58
N GLN A 818 7.17 -32.45 0.53
CA GLN A 818 8.30 -32.13 1.40
C GLN A 818 8.86 -30.72 1.12
N PHE A 819 8.70 -30.22 -0.11
CA PHE A 819 8.97 -28.86 -0.58
C PHE A 819 10.44 -28.40 -0.54
N LYS A 820 11.16 -28.59 0.58
CA LYS A 820 12.60 -28.31 0.73
C LYS A 820 13.36 -29.44 1.43
N PHE A 821 14.55 -29.73 0.91
CA PHE A 821 15.52 -30.71 1.44
C PHE A 821 16.68 -29.99 2.14
N LEU A 822 16.50 -29.72 3.44
CA LEU A 822 17.38 -28.84 4.22
C LEU A 822 18.73 -29.45 4.61
N ASP A 823 18.89 -30.76 4.48
CA ASP A 823 20.14 -31.50 4.66
C ASP A 823 21.24 -31.08 3.67
N ARG A 824 20.87 -30.39 2.59
CA ARG A 824 21.80 -29.80 1.61
C ARG A 824 22.52 -28.55 2.13
N TYR A 825 22.11 -27.96 3.26
CA TYR A 825 22.78 -26.80 3.85
C TYR A 825 23.70 -27.21 5.00
N PRO A 826 24.97 -26.76 5.00
CA PRO A 826 25.86 -27.01 6.12
C PRO A 826 25.39 -26.24 7.36
N LEU A 827 25.48 -26.90 8.51
CA LEU A 827 25.35 -26.27 9.82
C LEU A 827 26.75 -25.88 10.31
N ASP A 828 26.85 -24.80 11.08
CA ASP A 828 28.07 -24.50 11.84
C ASP A 828 28.37 -25.67 12.79
N SER A 829 29.64 -26.03 12.95
CA SER A 829 30.06 -27.00 13.96
C SER A 829 30.04 -26.37 15.34
N ASN A 830 29.29 -26.97 16.27
CA ASN A 830 29.34 -26.68 17.72
C ASN A 830 30.75 -26.84 18.30
#